data_AF-A0AAN7DLU1-F1
#
_entry.id   AF-A0AAN7DLU1-F1
#
_cell.length_a   1.000
_cell.length_b   1.000
_cell.length_c   1.000
_cell.angle_alpha   90.00
_cell.angle_beta   90.00
_cell.angle_gamma   90.00
#
_symmetry.space_group_name_H-M   'P 1'
#
loop_
_entity.id
_entity.type
_entity.pdbx_description
1 polymer ?
#
loop_
_entity_poly.entity_id
_entity_poly.type
_entity_poly.pdbx_seq_one_letter_code
_entity_poly.pdbx_strand_id
1 'polypeptide(L)'
;MIHITTPARTKSLRYRSEAVKSTQLASNDDKVPVMKDVGTWTPSRKQQSSLEHLKSKFTAKSSVMDIGIAANHASMDVDVLPWQQFSMPMEQHQLSTAPKDYTIMLDELNMTHAVMAASNFKPMDYVEAEQLAQKFQHLHQLVDAIYSRIRIQTDTQRAAATAFKLDQSSATDFIQDICQSSQQTTLLVDEFYFTSQSAHRTETRYLEHLAGTLATAMQQQCQLPQEDIQRILTKILVKLESTVNYFDDSVERQQVPTLTSTSISSSSSSSSSSTSSISSSSAFTQANSIDTSPSTVYMANEDTPTSILHQRIEDIIEKLARQLKQKQELLRVMEIQSNTHEELVRQRERSASLVLELERSRSKRQLIAKKQEKDMAVLRDQLMQETMRRQSLQDRVTSLEHTLKSKEAEINKLKSQPSTIKEEENHTSCQIQIEQLHQELQCKKEATIKEEEKSKEENLSLRRQLGIVEQRNTQLQQTIKEQHERELAWSCQKKNILDQCQQVMKTEFIDCEGAVVSTIAYLTERQQEQAQKSMTSVPEESHLQRQLARLQQEFDQAKQTFTTRESAFILQSASTEAELERILKEYDRLTRNIVDFNNERKKFEDEIHVLHQDKQLLEKRICDDKVSTIKESSLRKEFRSLMASVKDKHTKAILQELGKQRQLEQELRDFKSDIEMKRWEKVDVAVQTHYFDIK
;
A
#
# COMPACT_ATOMS: atom_id res chain seq x y z
N MET A 1 -32.10 -29.18 -56.89
CA MET A 1 -32.32 -27.72 -56.98
C MET A 1 -33.81 -27.51 -57.18
N ILE A 2 -34.67 -27.26 -56.18
CA ILE A 2 -34.54 -26.62 -54.86
C ILE A 2 -34.17 -25.13 -54.96
N HIS A 3 -35.20 -24.30 -55.12
CA HIS A 3 -35.41 -22.96 -54.56
C HIS A 3 -36.95 -22.79 -54.50
N ILE A 4 -37.59 -23.11 -53.37
CA ILE A 4 -37.92 -22.18 -52.26
C ILE A 4 -38.77 -21.00 -52.75
N THR A 5 -40.08 -21.12 -52.54
CA THR A 5 -41.07 -20.04 -52.57
C THR A 5 -41.57 -19.76 -51.15
N THR A 6 -41.73 -18.48 -50.80
CA THR A 6 -42.31 -17.99 -49.54
C THR A 6 -43.84 -18.27 -49.50
N PRO A 7 -44.52 -18.24 -48.33
CA PRO A 7 -45.11 -16.96 -47.90
C PRO A 7 -45.47 -16.74 -46.40
N ALA A 8 -45.80 -15.48 -46.09
CA ALA A 8 -46.89 -14.99 -45.22
C ALA A 8 -46.88 -15.16 -43.67
N ARG A 9 -46.48 -14.07 -42.99
CA ARG A 9 -47.39 -13.09 -42.34
C ARG A 9 -48.59 -13.65 -41.52
N THR A 10 -48.49 -13.64 -40.19
CA THR A 10 -49.62 -13.74 -39.24
C THR A 10 -49.88 -12.43 -38.48
N LYS A 11 -51.11 -12.25 -37.97
CA LYS A 11 -51.69 -10.97 -37.54
C LYS A 11 -51.74 -10.79 -36.02
N SER A 12 -51.75 -9.52 -35.61
CA SER A 12 -52.16 -9.05 -34.29
C SER A 12 -53.58 -9.52 -33.91
N LEU A 13 -53.80 -9.84 -32.63
CA LEU A 13 -55.12 -9.90 -32.01
C LEU A 13 -55.04 -9.49 -30.53
N ARG A 14 -55.95 -8.60 -30.11
CA ARG A 14 -56.16 -8.18 -28.71
C ARG A 14 -57.24 -9.04 -28.06
N TYR A 15 -57.07 -9.38 -26.79
CA TYR A 15 -58.16 -9.64 -25.83
C TYR A 15 -57.81 -8.86 -24.56
N ARG A 16 -58.58 -7.87 -24.10
CA ARG A 16 -60.00 -7.82 -23.69
C ARG A 16 -60.19 -8.42 -22.29
N SER A 17 -60.33 -7.51 -21.34
CA SER A 17 -60.64 -7.74 -19.93
C SER A 17 -62.11 -8.07 -19.72
N GLU A 18 -62.40 -9.01 -18.81
CA GLU A 18 -63.72 -9.19 -18.22
C GLU A 18 -63.60 -9.22 -16.69
N ALA A 19 -64.57 -8.59 -16.03
CA ALA A 19 -64.71 -8.57 -14.59
C ALA A 19 -66.00 -9.29 -14.22
N VAL A 20 -65.96 -10.19 -13.24
CA VAL A 20 -67.14 -10.89 -12.70
C VAL A 20 -67.21 -10.66 -11.19
N LYS A 21 -68.41 -10.35 -10.70
CA LYS A 21 -68.70 -10.03 -9.30
C LYS A 21 -69.19 -11.26 -8.52
N SER A 22 -68.92 -11.21 -7.22
CA SER A 22 -69.65 -11.78 -6.07
C SER A 22 -70.72 -12.86 -6.26
N THR A 23 -70.65 -13.89 -5.41
CA THR A 23 -71.84 -14.54 -4.83
C THR A 23 -71.58 -14.86 -3.35
N GLN A 24 -72.64 -14.91 -2.54
CA GLN A 24 -72.62 -14.91 -1.07
C GLN A 24 -72.76 -16.30 -0.42
N LEU A 25 -72.35 -16.37 0.85
CA LEU A 25 -72.91 -17.16 1.97
C LEU A 25 -72.93 -18.70 1.89
N ALA A 26 -72.17 -19.32 2.80
CA ALA A 26 -72.69 -20.32 3.74
C ALA A 26 -71.81 -20.38 5.00
N SER A 27 -72.41 -20.50 6.18
CA SER A 27 -71.73 -20.71 7.46
C SER A 27 -71.47 -22.20 7.72
N ASN A 28 -70.44 -22.52 8.52
CA ASN A 28 -70.58 -23.27 9.78
C ASN A 28 -69.25 -23.40 10.52
N ASP A 29 -69.32 -23.49 11.85
CA ASP A 29 -68.19 -23.60 12.77
C ASP A 29 -67.44 -24.94 12.66
N ASP A 30 -66.11 -24.92 12.86
CA ASP A 30 -65.51 -25.72 13.94
C ASP A 30 -64.10 -25.23 14.35
N LYS A 31 -63.98 -24.88 15.63
CA LYS A 31 -62.79 -24.88 16.53
C LYS A 31 -61.39 -24.66 15.93
N VAL A 32 -60.90 -23.43 16.09
CA VAL A 32 -59.45 -23.10 16.06
C VAL A 32 -58.88 -23.18 17.50
N PRO A 33 -57.71 -23.82 17.73
CA PRO A 33 -57.06 -23.79 19.04
C PRO A 33 -56.38 -22.44 19.31
N VAL A 34 -56.55 -21.93 20.53
CA VAL A 34 -55.91 -20.69 21.01
C VAL A 34 -54.39 -20.88 21.10
N MET A 35 -53.63 -20.26 20.20
CA MET A 35 -52.20 -20.01 20.44
C MET A 35 -52.04 -18.79 21.36
N LYS A 36 -51.24 -18.96 22.41
CA LYS A 36 -50.92 -17.90 23.39
C LYS A 36 -50.02 -16.83 22.78
N ASP A 37 -50.13 -15.63 23.32
CA ASP A 37 -49.30 -14.47 22.99
C ASP A 37 -47.80 -14.80 22.97
N VAL A 38 -47.16 -14.59 21.82
CA VAL A 38 -45.71 -14.49 21.71
C VAL A 38 -45.37 -13.00 21.65
N GLY A 39 -44.70 -12.51 22.68
CA GLY A 39 -44.52 -11.08 22.90
C GLY A 39 -43.80 -10.35 21.77
N THR A 40 -44.27 -9.14 21.47
CA THR A 40 -43.66 -8.19 20.53
C THR A 40 -42.20 -7.91 20.91
N TRP A 41 -41.26 -8.45 20.13
CA TRP A 41 -39.84 -8.12 20.20
C TRP A 41 -39.58 -6.75 19.54
N THR A 42 -39.60 -5.68 20.34
CA THR A 42 -39.06 -4.37 19.92
C THR A 42 -37.53 -4.39 20.00
N PRO A 43 -36.78 -4.04 18.93
CA PRO A 43 -35.32 -4.02 18.98
C PRO A 43 -34.81 -2.98 19.99
N SER A 44 -33.85 -3.38 20.83
CA SER A 44 -33.28 -2.50 21.85
C SER A 44 -32.48 -1.35 21.23
N ARG A 45 -32.74 -0.13 21.68
CA ARG A 45 -32.13 1.14 21.23
C ARG A 45 -30.59 1.19 21.33
N LYS A 46 -29.96 0.19 21.97
CA LYS A 46 -28.50 0.05 22.11
C LYS A 46 -27.79 -0.58 20.90
N GLN A 47 -28.51 -1.18 19.93
CA GLN A 47 -27.88 -1.75 18.72
C GLN A 47 -27.65 -0.73 17.58
N GLN A 48 -28.35 0.41 17.57
CA GLN A 48 -28.19 1.40 16.49
C GLN A 48 -26.87 2.19 16.58
N SER A 49 -26.34 2.45 17.78
CA SER A 49 -25.07 3.16 17.98
C SER A 49 -23.83 2.34 17.61
N SER A 50 -23.95 1.01 17.52
CA SER A 50 -22.84 0.13 17.09
C SER A 50 -22.62 0.14 15.58
N LEU A 51 -23.63 0.53 14.78
CA LEU A 51 -23.57 0.44 13.32
C LEU A 51 -22.89 1.65 12.68
N GLU A 52 -22.90 2.81 13.36
CA GLU A 52 -22.29 4.04 12.84
C GLU A 52 -20.75 4.04 12.97
N HIS A 53 -20.20 3.34 13.97
CA HIS A 53 -18.76 3.26 14.20
C HIS A 53 -18.00 2.39 13.18
N LEU A 54 -18.71 1.50 12.47
CA LEU A 54 -18.16 0.54 11.51
C LEU A 54 -17.87 1.12 10.12
N LYS A 55 -18.42 2.29 9.76
CA LYS A 55 -18.31 2.85 8.40
C LYS A 55 -17.08 3.73 8.16
N SER A 56 -16.21 3.94 9.15
CA SER A 56 -15.17 4.99 9.08
C SER A 56 -13.75 4.53 8.70
N LYS A 57 -13.45 3.23 8.56
CA LYS A 57 -12.05 2.73 8.51
C LYS A 57 -11.48 2.29 7.16
N PHE A 58 -12.23 2.29 6.05
CA PHE A 58 -11.71 1.81 4.75
C PHE A 58 -11.37 2.93 3.74
N THR A 59 -10.18 3.54 3.88
CA THR A 59 -9.33 3.97 2.75
C THR A 59 -7.94 4.41 3.25
N ALA A 60 -6.94 3.55 3.08
CA ALA A 60 -5.53 3.92 2.94
C ALA A 60 -4.80 2.79 2.20
N LYS A 61 -4.27 3.07 1.01
CA LYS A 61 -3.31 2.22 0.28
C LYS A 61 -1.90 2.67 0.71
N SER A 62 -1.03 1.72 1.04
CA SER A 62 0.08 1.27 0.16
C SER A 62 1.10 2.37 -0.14
N SER A 63 2.27 2.24 0.49
CA SER A 63 3.45 3.07 0.30
C SER A 63 4.67 2.14 0.35
N VAL A 64 5.57 2.28 -0.62
CA VAL A 64 6.87 1.61 -0.77
C VAL A 64 6.86 0.08 -0.92
N MET A 65 7.24 -0.37 -2.13
CA MET A 65 8.26 -1.41 -2.29
C MET A 65 9.26 -0.95 -3.35
N ASP A 66 10.55 -1.12 -3.03
CA ASP A 66 11.68 -0.63 -3.83
C ASP A 66 11.95 -1.44 -5.10
N ILE A 67 12.71 -0.80 -5.99
CA ILE A 67 13.03 -1.26 -7.34
C ILE A 67 14.19 -2.27 -7.31
N GLY A 68 13.93 -3.50 -7.74
CA GLY A 68 14.96 -4.45 -8.14
C GLY A 68 15.36 -4.25 -9.60
N ILE A 69 16.54 -3.69 -9.87
CA ILE A 69 17.08 -3.55 -11.24
C ILE A 69 17.62 -4.91 -11.72
N ALA A 70 17.05 -5.44 -12.80
CA ALA A 70 17.59 -6.60 -13.48
C ALA A 70 18.62 -6.18 -14.55
N ALA A 71 19.88 -6.55 -14.36
CA ALA A 71 20.90 -6.47 -15.41
C ALA A 71 20.98 -7.83 -16.13
N ASN A 72 20.79 -7.84 -17.45
CA ASN A 72 21.09 -9.01 -18.29
C ASN A 72 22.48 -8.87 -18.92
N HIS A 73 23.19 -9.99 -18.99
CA HIS A 73 24.61 -10.06 -19.35
C HIS A 73 24.92 -9.66 -20.80
N ALA A 74 26.06 -8.99 -20.99
CA ALA A 74 26.81 -9.01 -22.25
C ALA A 74 28.31 -8.81 -22.02
N SER A 75 29.10 -9.80 -22.44
CA SER A 75 30.54 -9.80 -22.75
C SER A 75 31.57 -9.37 -21.69
N MET A 76 32.76 -9.94 -21.81
CA MET A 76 33.96 -9.53 -21.09
C MET A 76 34.55 -8.27 -21.73
N ASP A 77 34.98 -7.30 -20.92
CA ASP A 77 36.37 -6.85 -20.92
C ASP A 77 36.71 -6.20 -19.57
N VAL A 78 38.00 -6.15 -19.21
CA VAL A 78 38.48 -5.56 -17.96
C VAL A 78 38.85 -4.11 -18.20
N ASP A 79 37.88 -3.20 -18.12
CA ASP A 79 38.13 -1.77 -18.30
C ASP A 79 37.42 -0.86 -17.29
N VAL A 80 38.24 0.00 -16.68
CA VAL A 80 38.04 1.36 -16.17
C VAL A 80 36.60 1.84 -15.90
N LEU A 81 36.35 2.27 -14.65
CA LEU A 81 35.09 2.90 -14.23
C LEU A 81 34.79 4.19 -15.05
N PRO A 82 33.55 4.39 -15.56
CA PRO A 82 33.22 5.50 -16.47
C PRO A 82 33.52 6.92 -15.95
N TRP A 83 33.53 7.12 -14.63
CA TRP A 83 33.79 8.42 -13.99
C TRP A 83 35.24 8.89 -14.16
N GLN A 84 36.18 7.97 -14.41
CA GLN A 84 37.62 8.26 -14.49
C GLN A 84 38.04 9.01 -15.76
N GLN A 85 37.15 9.14 -16.76
CA GLN A 85 37.40 9.94 -17.98
C GLN A 85 37.03 11.42 -17.85
N PHE A 86 36.42 11.86 -16.74
CA PHE A 86 36.00 13.25 -16.54
C PHE A 86 36.96 14.10 -15.70
N SER A 87 38.08 13.54 -15.23
CA SER A 87 39.15 14.30 -14.57
C SER A 87 39.97 15.09 -15.60
N MET A 88 39.45 16.25 -16.02
CA MET A 88 40.22 17.28 -16.72
C MET A 88 41.38 17.77 -15.83
N PRO A 89 42.57 18.03 -16.39
CA PRO A 89 43.64 18.65 -15.62
C PRO A 89 43.25 20.09 -15.28
N MET A 90 42.98 20.35 -13.99
CA MET A 90 42.75 21.71 -13.50
C MET A 90 44.07 22.49 -13.56
N GLU A 91 44.26 23.27 -14.62
CA GLU A 91 45.28 24.32 -14.61
C GLU A 91 44.97 25.33 -13.49
N GLN A 92 46.00 25.69 -12.73
CA GLN A 92 45.88 26.60 -11.59
C GLN A 92 45.60 28.04 -12.03
N HIS A 93 44.34 28.35 -12.28
CA HIS A 93 43.88 29.74 -12.26
C HIS A 93 43.66 30.17 -10.81
N GLN A 94 44.67 30.88 -10.28
CA GLN A 94 44.51 31.69 -9.07
C GLN A 94 43.39 32.71 -9.32
N LEU A 95 42.29 32.65 -8.57
CA LEU A 95 41.47 33.83 -8.29
C LEU A 95 40.46 33.63 -7.16
N SER A 96 40.30 34.71 -6.40
CA SER A 96 39.12 35.09 -5.61
C SER A 96 38.86 34.40 -4.27
N THR A 97 38.29 35.19 -3.37
CA THR A 97 38.01 34.87 -1.97
C THR A 97 36.88 33.86 -1.82
N ALA A 98 37.14 32.74 -1.14
CA ALA A 98 36.16 31.68 -0.93
C ALA A 98 34.88 32.17 -0.19
N PRO A 99 33.67 31.79 -0.65
CA PRO A 99 32.44 31.99 0.09
C PRO A 99 32.50 31.29 1.46
N LYS A 100 32.10 31.98 2.52
CA LYS A 100 32.29 31.53 3.91
C LYS A 100 31.28 30.46 4.39
N ASP A 101 30.39 30.00 3.52
CA ASP A 101 29.28 29.14 3.90
C ASP A 101 29.32 27.80 3.13
N TYR A 102 29.87 26.77 3.79
CA TYR A 102 30.03 25.43 3.23
C TYR A 102 28.69 24.78 2.89
N THR A 103 27.63 25.13 3.62
CA THR A 103 26.25 24.68 3.38
C THR A 103 25.73 25.22 2.06
N ILE A 104 25.90 26.52 1.79
CA ILE A 104 25.54 27.13 0.50
C ILE A 104 26.39 26.52 -0.62
N MET A 105 27.69 26.32 -0.41
CA MET A 105 28.56 25.67 -1.40
C MET A 105 28.13 24.22 -1.70
N LEU A 106 27.70 23.46 -0.70
CA LEU A 106 27.24 22.08 -0.88
C LEU A 106 25.86 22.01 -1.55
N ASP A 107 24.96 22.94 -1.23
CA ASP A 107 23.67 23.07 -1.92
C ASP A 107 23.85 23.57 -3.36
N GLU A 108 24.77 24.51 -3.62
CA GLU A 108 25.19 24.92 -4.96
C GLU A 108 25.85 23.76 -5.74
N LEU A 109 26.65 22.91 -5.07
CA LEU A 109 27.28 21.74 -5.68
C LEU A 109 26.25 20.63 -5.99
N ASN A 110 25.32 20.38 -5.08
CA ASN A 110 24.22 19.44 -5.29
C ASN A 110 23.27 19.94 -6.38
N MET A 111 22.96 21.24 -6.39
CA MET A 111 22.14 21.88 -7.42
C MET A 111 22.85 21.87 -8.77
N THR A 112 24.16 22.16 -8.84
CA THR A 112 24.91 22.03 -10.11
C THR A 112 25.03 20.59 -10.56
N HIS A 113 25.21 19.60 -9.68
CA HIS A 113 25.22 18.19 -10.08
C HIS A 113 23.83 17.72 -10.57
N ALA A 114 22.75 18.13 -9.90
CA ALA A 114 21.39 17.86 -10.35
C ALA A 114 21.05 18.55 -11.68
N VAL A 115 21.46 19.82 -11.86
CA VAL A 115 21.28 20.57 -13.11
C VAL A 115 22.14 19.98 -14.24
N MET A 116 23.38 19.56 -13.97
CA MET A 116 24.22 18.86 -14.95
C MET A 116 23.59 17.53 -15.37
N ALA A 117 23.17 16.69 -14.41
CA ALA A 117 22.48 15.44 -14.70
C ALA A 117 21.19 15.68 -15.52
N ALA A 118 20.39 16.68 -15.13
CA ALA A 118 19.16 17.06 -15.82
C ALA A 118 19.39 17.68 -17.21
N SER A 119 20.52 18.37 -17.43
CA SER A 119 20.87 18.98 -18.73
C SER A 119 21.12 17.95 -19.84
N ASN A 120 21.38 16.69 -19.49
CA ASN A 120 21.47 15.59 -20.46
C ASN A 120 20.10 15.24 -21.07
N PHE A 121 19.00 15.60 -20.41
CA PHE A 121 17.65 15.41 -20.96
C PHE A 121 17.32 16.57 -21.90
N LYS A 122 17.22 16.27 -23.19
CA LYS A 122 16.84 17.26 -24.20
C LYS A 122 15.36 17.67 -23.99
N PRO A 123 15.03 18.96 -23.83
CA PRO A 123 13.64 19.42 -23.85
C PRO A 123 12.95 19.03 -25.16
N MET A 124 11.75 18.45 -25.04
CA MET A 124 10.82 18.23 -26.16
C MET A 124 10.11 19.53 -26.50
N ASP A 125 9.49 19.62 -27.68
CA ASP A 125 8.63 20.75 -28.01
C ASP A 125 7.39 20.79 -27.10
N TYR A 126 6.81 21.98 -26.88
CA TYR A 126 5.62 22.16 -26.06
C TYR A 126 4.46 21.27 -26.52
N VAL A 127 4.27 21.13 -27.84
CA VAL A 127 3.19 20.31 -28.41
C VAL A 127 3.43 18.82 -28.15
N GLU A 128 4.68 18.36 -28.22
CA GLU A 128 5.05 16.97 -27.89
C GLU A 128 4.86 16.70 -26.40
N ALA A 129 5.28 17.63 -25.53
CA ALA A 129 5.14 17.55 -24.09
C ALA A 129 3.68 17.52 -23.63
N GLU A 130 2.81 18.34 -24.23
CA GLU A 130 1.37 18.34 -23.96
C GLU A 130 0.74 17.01 -24.37
N GLN A 131 1.07 16.48 -25.56
CA GLN A 131 0.62 15.15 -25.98
C GLN A 131 1.10 14.04 -25.03
N LEU A 132 2.32 14.15 -24.51
CA LEU A 132 2.90 13.18 -23.58
C LEU A 132 2.21 13.22 -22.22
N ALA A 133 1.88 14.41 -21.71
CA ALA A 133 1.09 14.62 -20.49
C ALA A 133 -0.36 14.10 -20.64
N GLN A 134 -1.04 14.42 -21.74
CA GLN A 134 -2.38 13.91 -22.05
C GLN A 134 -2.38 12.37 -22.16
N LYS A 135 -1.37 11.79 -22.81
CA LYS A 135 -1.19 10.34 -22.93
C LYS A 135 -0.92 9.68 -21.58
N PHE A 136 -0.10 10.28 -20.73
CA PHE A 136 0.13 9.80 -19.36
C PHE A 136 -1.18 9.80 -18.55
N GLN A 137 -1.94 10.91 -18.59
CA GLN A 137 -3.22 11.01 -17.89
C GLN A 137 -4.24 9.97 -18.38
N HIS A 138 -4.33 9.73 -19.69
CA HIS A 138 -5.17 8.67 -20.26
C HIS A 138 -4.71 7.28 -19.82
N LEU A 139 -3.41 6.99 -19.85
CA LEU A 139 -2.87 5.71 -19.40
C LEU A 139 -3.14 5.47 -17.91
N HIS A 140 -3.00 6.49 -17.06
CA HIS A 140 -3.33 6.39 -15.63
C HIS A 140 -4.81 6.06 -15.41
N GLN A 141 -5.72 6.73 -16.13
CA GLN A 141 -7.16 6.42 -16.07
C GLN A 141 -7.46 4.98 -16.52
N LEU A 142 -6.73 4.48 -17.52
CA LEU A 142 -6.86 3.10 -17.99
C LEU A 142 -6.33 2.09 -16.95
N VAL A 143 -5.19 2.36 -16.29
CA VAL A 143 -4.68 1.57 -15.16
C VAL A 143 -5.72 1.47 -14.04
N ASP A 144 -6.32 2.59 -13.63
CA ASP A 144 -7.37 2.63 -12.60
C ASP A 144 -8.63 1.83 -13.01
N ALA A 145 -9.02 1.91 -14.28
CA ALA A 145 -10.15 1.17 -14.83
C ALA A 145 -9.91 -0.35 -14.87
N ILE A 146 -8.73 -0.79 -15.33
CA ILE A 146 -8.35 -2.21 -15.35
C ILE A 146 -8.23 -2.75 -13.92
N TYR A 147 -7.58 -2.01 -13.00
CA TYR A 147 -7.50 -2.38 -11.59
C TYR A 147 -8.89 -2.56 -10.96
N SER A 148 -9.82 -1.65 -11.28
CA SER A 148 -11.21 -1.75 -10.83
C SER A 148 -11.91 -2.99 -11.39
N ARG A 149 -11.67 -3.35 -12.65
CA ARG A 149 -12.18 -4.60 -13.27
C ARG A 149 -11.61 -5.85 -12.59
N ILE A 150 -10.29 -5.94 -12.38
CA ILE A 150 -9.65 -7.06 -11.67
C ILE A 150 -10.29 -7.25 -10.29
N ARG A 151 -10.49 -6.15 -9.55
CA ARG A 151 -11.13 -6.20 -8.24
C ARG A 151 -12.56 -6.75 -8.32
N ILE A 152 -13.39 -6.22 -9.21
CA ILE A 152 -14.79 -6.68 -9.39
C ILE A 152 -14.83 -8.16 -9.78
N GLN A 153 -13.97 -8.59 -10.69
CA GLN A 153 -13.87 -9.99 -11.11
C GLN A 153 -13.47 -10.92 -9.94
N THR A 154 -12.51 -10.49 -9.12
CA THR A 154 -12.05 -11.23 -7.93
C THR A 154 -13.13 -11.29 -6.85
N ASP A 155 -13.85 -10.18 -6.61
CA ASP A 155 -14.97 -10.13 -5.67
C ASP A 155 -16.12 -11.02 -6.16
N THR A 156 -16.38 -11.07 -7.48
CA THR A 156 -17.33 -11.99 -8.13
C THR A 156 -16.93 -13.46 -7.97
N GLN A 157 -15.65 -13.79 -8.13
CA GLN A 157 -15.12 -15.15 -7.87
C GLN A 157 -15.29 -15.58 -6.41
N ARG A 158 -15.09 -14.66 -5.45
CA ARG A 158 -15.35 -14.95 -4.03
C ARG A 158 -16.85 -15.13 -3.73
N ALA A 159 -17.72 -14.35 -4.37
CA ALA A 159 -19.17 -14.51 -4.28
C ALA A 159 -19.65 -15.85 -4.89
N ALA A 160 -19.12 -16.21 -6.06
CA ALA A 160 -19.35 -17.50 -6.70
C ALA A 160 -18.89 -18.67 -5.80
N ALA A 161 -17.65 -18.62 -5.30
CA ALA A 161 -17.09 -19.63 -4.41
C ALA A 161 -17.83 -19.78 -3.07
N THR A 162 -18.50 -18.73 -2.60
CA THR A 162 -19.38 -18.82 -1.41
C THR A 162 -20.76 -19.35 -1.76
N ALA A 163 -21.34 -18.99 -2.91
CA ALA A 163 -22.59 -19.57 -3.40
C ALA A 163 -22.50 -21.10 -3.61
N PHE A 164 -21.41 -21.59 -4.22
CA PHE A 164 -21.19 -23.03 -4.41
C PHE A 164 -20.99 -23.81 -3.10
N LYS A 165 -20.45 -23.17 -2.06
CA LYS A 165 -20.40 -23.79 -0.71
C LYS A 165 -21.79 -23.97 -0.10
N LEU A 166 -22.79 -23.22 -0.55
CA LEU A 166 -24.19 -23.30 -0.11
C LEU A 166 -25.02 -24.25 -0.98
N ASP A 167 -24.75 -24.32 -2.29
CA ASP A 167 -25.42 -25.23 -3.23
C ASP A 167 -24.41 -26.00 -4.09
N GLN A 168 -24.27 -27.30 -3.82
CA GLN A 168 -23.37 -28.21 -4.52
C GLN A 168 -24.03 -28.92 -5.71
N SER A 169 -25.32 -28.68 -5.98
CA SER A 169 -26.09 -29.45 -6.97
C SER A 169 -25.66 -29.21 -8.43
N SER A 170 -24.97 -28.08 -8.71
CA SER A 170 -24.50 -27.68 -10.05
C SER A 170 -22.97 -27.59 -10.16
N ALA A 171 -22.24 -28.50 -9.50
CA ALA A 171 -20.78 -28.43 -9.35
C ALA A 171 -20.00 -28.34 -10.67
N THR A 172 -20.44 -29.01 -11.74
CA THR A 172 -19.75 -29.05 -13.04
C THR A 172 -19.74 -27.69 -13.73
N ASP A 173 -20.92 -27.10 -13.86
CA ASP A 173 -21.14 -25.83 -14.57
C ASP A 173 -20.46 -24.70 -13.79
N PHE A 174 -20.54 -24.77 -12.45
CA PHE A 174 -19.86 -23.86 -11.55
C PHE A 174 -18.33 -23.89 -11.68
N ILE A 175 -17.71 -25.07 -11.76
CA ILE A 175 -16.26 -25.21 -11.95
C ILE A 175 -15.84 -24.65 -13.31
N GLN A 176 -16.67 -24.82 -14.34
CA GLN A 176 -16.42 -24.25 -15.66
C GLN A 176 -16.50 -22.71 -15.63
N ASP A 177 -17.51 -22.13 -14.99
CA ASP A 177 -17.66 -20.68 -14.85
C ASP A 177 -16.51 -20.05 -14.03
N ILE A 178 -16.07 -20.69 -12.93
CA ILE A 178 -14.88 -20.24 -12.19
C ILE A 178 -13.62 -20.35 -13.05
N CYS A 179 -13.44 -21.42 -13.83
CA CYS A 179 -12.28 -21.56 -14.71
C CYS A 179 -12.23 -20.45 -15.78
N GLN A 180 -13.36 -20.16 -16.44
CA GLN A 180 -13.47 -19.07 -17.43
C GLN A 180 -13.26 -17.70 -16.77
N SER A 181 -13.90 -17.46 -15.63
CA SER A 181 -13.73 -16.21 -14.87
C SER A 181 -12.25 -16.01 -14.45
N SER A 182 -11.56 -17.09 -14.04
CA SER A 182 -10.15 -17.07 -13.65
C SER A 182 -9.24 -16.74 -14.83
N GLN A 183 -9.48 -17.34 -16.01
CA GLN A 183 -8.77 -16.98 -17.24
C GLN A 183 -8.96 -15.49 -17.58
N GLN A 184 -10.18 -14.96 -17.43
CA GLN A 184 -10.47 -13.54 -17.62
C GLN A 184 -9.74 -12.65 -16.61
N THR A 185 -9.61 -13.06 -15.34
CA THR A 185 -8.77 -12.33 -14.36
C THR A 185 -7.31 -12.32 -14.79
N THR A 186 -6.75 -13.44 -15.26
CA THR A 186 -5.35 -13.50 -15.74
C THR A 186 -5.13 -12.52 -16.89
N LEU A 187 -6.01 -12.51 -17.90
CA LEU A 187 -5.90 -11.59 -19.03
C LEU A 187 -5.95 -10.11 -18.58
N LEU A 188 -6.81 -9.78 -17.61
CA LEU A 188 -6.87 -8.43 -17.02
C LEU A 188 -5.59 -8.07 -16.23
N VAL A 189 -4.94 -9.03 -15.57
CA VAL A 189 -3.68 -8.83 -14.86
C VAL A 189 -2.53 -8.57 -15.85
N ASP A 190 -2.48 -9.29 -16.96
CA ASP A 190 -1.52 -9.02 -18.04
C ASP A 190 -1.77 -7.63 -18.67
N GLU A 191 -3.03 -7.30 -18.98
CA GLU A 191 -3.43 -5.97 -19.48
C GLU A 191 -3.02 -4.85 -18.51
N PHE A 192 -3.21 -5.06 -17.19
CA PHE A 192 -2.79 -4.14 -16.14
C PHE A 192 -1.26 -3.96 -16.11
N TYR A 193 -0.49 -5.05 -16.17
CA TYR A 193 0.96 -5.00 -16.16
C TYR A 193 1.51 -4.21 -17.36
N PHE A 194 1.09 -4.54 -18.58
CA PHE A 194 1.54 -3.83 -19.78
C PHE A 194 1.08 -2.37 -19.82
N THR A 195 -0.14 -2.08 -19.38
CA THR A 195 -0.66 -0.70 -19.31
C THR A 195 0.10 0.12 -18.26
N SER A 196 0.36 -0.44 -17.08
CA SER A 196 1.14 0.21 -16.02
C SER A 196 2.59 0.44 -16.43
N GLN A 197 3.23 -0.50 -17.13
CA GLN A 197 4.58 -0.30 -17.69
C GLN A 197 4.58 0.80 -18.77
N SER A 198 3.54 0.88 -19.61
CA SER A 198 3.37 1.92 -20.62
C SER A 198 3.15 3.31 -19.98
N ALA A 199 2.33 3.37 -18.92
CA ALA A 199 2.10 4.57 -18.12
C ALA A 199 3.43 5.07 -17.52
N HIS A 200 4.17 4.21 -16.84
CA HIS A 200 5.44 4.56 -16.20
C HIS A 200 6.50 5.02 -17.22
N ARG A 201 6.66 4.33 -18.37
CA ARG A 201 7.56 4.81 -19.44
C ARG A 201 7.17 6.17 -20.01
N THR A 202 5.88 6.50 -19.99
CA THR A 202 5.38 7.81 -20.45
C THR A 202 5.62 8.88 -19.36
N GLU A 203 5.41 8.53 -18.10
CA GLU A 203 5.74 9.35 -16.92
C GLU A 203 7.23 9.70 -16.86
N THR A 204 8.13 8.72 -16.98
CA THR A 204 9.59 8.93 -16.98
C THR A 204 9.98 9.93 -18.06
N ARG A 205 9.51 9.76 -19.30
CA ARG A 205 9.80 10.69 -20.41
C ARG A 205 9.26 12.10 -20.17
N TYR A 206 8.11 12.24 -19.51
CA TYR A 206 7.57 13.54 -19.15
C TYR A 206 8.40 14.21 -18.05
N LEU A 207 8.85 13.45 -17.05
CA LEU A 207 9.76 13.93 -16.00
C LEU A 207 11.15 14.28 -16.54
N GLU A 208 11.71 13.49 -17.47
CA GLU A 208 12.94 13.80 -18.21
C GLU A 208 12.81 15.13 -18.96
N HIS A 209 11.70 15.34 -19.68
CA HIS A 209 11.42 16.62 -20.34
C HIS A 209 11.31 17.79 -19.35
N LEU A 210 10.61 17.62 -18.22
CA LEU A 210 10.50 18.65 -17.18
C LEU A 210 11.88 18.98 -16.57
N ALA A 211 12.69 17.95 -16.28
CA ALA A 211 14.04 18.13 -15.76
C ALA A 211 14.94 18.88 -16.76
N GLY A 212 14.92 18.50 -18.04
CA GLY A 212 15.65 19.21 -19.09
C GLY A 212 15.18 20.66 -19.31
N THR A 213 13.87 20.90 -19.20
CA THR A 213 13.29 22.25 -19.31
C THR A 213 13.69 23.12 -18.12
N LEU A 214 13.71 22.55 -16.91
CA LEU A 214 14.19 23.23 -15.71
C LEU A 214 15.69 23.51 -15.80
N ALA A 215 16.51 22.53 -16.23
CA ALA A 215 17.94 22.71 -16.42
C ALA A 215 18.27 23.82 -17.44
N THR A 216 17.57 23.86 -18.58
CA THR A 216 17.75 24.92 -19.58
C THR A 216 17.25 26.29 -19.10
N ALA A 217 16.13 26.35 -18.37
CA ALA A 217 15.67 27.59 -17.74
C ALA A 217 16.66 28.12 -16.68
N MET A 218 17.22 27.24 -15.85
CA MET A 218 18.25 27.61 -14.87
C MET A 218 19.55 28.01 -15.55
N GLN A 219 19.95 27.36 -16.63
CA GLN A 219 21.14 27.74 -17.41
C GLN A 219 20.98 29.13 -18.04
N GLN A 220 19.80 29.45 -18.60
CA GLN A 220 19.45 30.79 -19.08
C GLN A 220 19.45 31.82 -17.93
N GLN A 221 18.88 31.45 -16.77
CA GLN A 221 18.85 32.31 -15.59
C GLN A 221 20.23 32.49 -14.92
N CYS A 222 21.20 31.63 -15.17
CA CYS A 222 22.61 31.83 -14.78
C CYS A 222 23.40 32.66 -15.82
N GLN A 223 23.00 32.66 -17.10
CA GLN A 223 23.63 33.46 -18.15
C GLN A 223 23.16 34.93 -18.14
N LEU A 224 21.86 35.19 -17.95
CA LEU A 224 21.30 36.55 -17.92
C LEU A 224 21.96 37.51 -16.90
N PRO A 225 22.19 37.12 -15.63
CA PRO A 225 22.82 37.98 -14.63
C PRO A 225 24.23 38.36 -15.05
N GLN A 226 24.97 37.47 -15.70
CA GLN A 226 26.34 37.74 -16.09
C GLN A 226 26.39 38.77 -17.24
N GLU A 227 25.47 38.74 -18.20
CA GLU A 227 25.39 39.77 -19.24
C GLU A 227 24.94 41.13 -18.70
N ASP A 228 23.94 41.20 -17.80
CA ASP A 228 23.52 42.49 -17.25
C ASP A 228 24.49 43.04 -16.19
N ILE A 229 25.13 42.19 -15.39
CA ILE A 229 26.22 42.60 -14.49
C ILE A 229 27.44 43.03 -15.29
N GLN A 230 27.82 42.33 -16.38
CA GLN A 230 28.86 42.82 -17.30
C GLN A 230 28.44 44.14 -17.94
N ARG A 231 27.23 44.28 -18.46
CA ARG A 231 26.71 45.53 -19.07
C ARG A 231 26.70 46.69 -18.07
N ILE A 232 26.40 46.44 -16.80
CA ILE A 232 26.47 47.42 -15.70
C ILE A 232 27.94 47.74 -15.37
N LEU A 233 28.82 46.74 -15.26
CA LEU A 233 30.25 46.92 -15.05
C LEU A 233 30.91 47.68 -16.20
N THR A 234 30.59 47.39 -17.47
CA THR A 234 31.04 48.15 -18.64
C THR A 234 30.52 49.58 -18.60
N LYS A 235 29.24 49.83 -18.22
CA LYS A 235 28.73 51.19 -18.01
C LYS A 235 29.45 51.93 -16.88
N ILE A 236 29.84 51.24 -15.81
CA ILE A 236 30.60 51.81 -14.70
C ILE A 236 32.04 52.10 -15.13
N LEU A 237 32.70 51.18 -15.84
CA LEU A 237 34.05 51.33 -16.39
C LEU A 237 34.12 52.48 -17.40
N VAL A 238 33.19 52.55 -18.36
CA VAL A 238 33.10 53.67 -19.31
C VAL A 238 32.84 55.00 -18.60
N LYS A 239 32.03 55.01 -17.52
CA LYS A 239 31.88 56.21 -16.68
C LYS A 239 33.18 56.58 -15.97
N LEU A 240 33.87 55.62 -15.36
CA LEU A 240 35.14 55.85 -14.66
C LEU A 240 36.21 56.36 -15.62
N GLU A 241 36.34 55.76 -16.79
CA GLU A 241 37.23 56.18 -17.88
C GLU A 241 36.90 57.61 -18.35
N SER A 242 35.61 57.94 -18.51
CA SER A 242 35.19 59.31 -18.83
C SER A 242 35.52 60.32 -17.72
N THR A 243 35.48 59.92 -16.43
CA THR A 243 35.88 60.79 -15.32
C THR A 243 37.39 60.91 -15.17
N VAL A 244 38.17 59.87 -15.48
CA VAL A 244 39.64 59.92 -15.47
C VAL A 244 40.15 60.86 -16.56
N ASN A 245 39.60 60.77 -17.78
CA ASN A 245 39.91 61.72 -18.86
C ASN A 245 39.48 63.16 -18.52
N TYR A 246 38.48 63.36 -17.66
CA TYR A 246 38.06 64.69 -17.20
C TYR A 246 39.03 65.31 -16.17
N PHE A 247 39.82 64.48 -15.46
CA PHE A 247 40.84 64.98 -14.52
C PHE A 247 42.16 65.30 -15.22
N ASP A 248 42.53 64.55 -16.28
CA ASP A 248 43.78 64.77 -17.02
C ASP A 248 43.80 66.11 -17.77
N ASP A 249 42.65 66.54 -18.30
CA ASP A 249 42.48 67.85 -18.99
C ASP A 249 42.36 69.07 -18.03
N SER A 250 42.37 68.85 -16.70
CA SER A 250 42.03 69.89 -15.70
C SER A 250 43.21 70.57 -14.99
N VAL A 251 44.45 70.18 -15.29
CA VAL A 251 45.64 70.64 -14.54
C VAL A 251 46.11 72.06 -14.95
N GLU A 252 45.70 72.58 -16.11
CA GLU A 252 45.98 73.96 -16.52
C GLU A 252 44.73 74.86 -16.59
N ARG A 253 44.33 75.43 -15.44
CA ARG A 253 44.36 76.90 -15.20
C ARG A 253 43.72 77.31 -13.88
N GLN A 254 44.50 78.04 -13.08
CA GLN A 254 43.98 78.88 -12.00
C GLN A 254 43.07 79.98 -12.56
N GLN A 255 41.93 80.24 -11.90
CA GLN A 255 41.63 81.58 -11.37
C GLN A 255 40.42 81.60 -10.41
N VAL A 256 40.60 82.36 -9.33
CA VAL A 256 39.62 82.75 -8.29
C VAL A 256 38.68 83.82 -8.89
N PRO A 257 37.34 83.80 -8.70
CA PRO A 257 36.77 84.64 -7.62
C PRO A 257 35.39 84.29 -6.99
N THR A 258 35.30 84.62 -5.70
CA THR A 258 34.20 85.34 -5.01
C THR A 258 32.80 84.73 -4.79
N LEU A 259 32.37 84.87 -3.53
CA LEU A 259 31.05 84.69 -2.92
C LEU A 259 29.86 85.23 -3.73
N THR A 260 28.71 84.54 -3.68
CA THR A 260 27.40 85.21 -3.50
C THR A 260 26.35 84.25 -2.93
N SER A 261 25.53 84.76 -2.01
CA SER A 261 24.42 84.02 -1.38
C SER A 261 23.11 84.31 -2.10
N THR A 262 22.26 83.31 -2.36
CA THR A 262 20.80 83.55 -2.46
C THR A 262 20.00 82.28 -2.12
N SER A 263 18.91 82.46 -1.37
CA SER A 263 17.89 81.46 -1.08
C SER A 263 16.79 81.46 -2.15
N ILE A 264 16.02 80.36 -2.29
CA ILE A 264 14.61 80.22 -2.74
C ILE A 264 14.38 78.68 -2.78
N SER A 265 13.63 78.05 -1.87
CA SER A 265 12.16 78.02 -1.69
C SER A 265 11.41 77.09 -2.67
N SER A 266 10.36 76.43 -2.15
CA SER A 266 9.33 75.60 -2.82
C SER A 266 9.73 74.17 -3.24
N SER A 267 8.87 73.14 -3.17
CA SER A 267 7.60 72.96 -2.41
C SER A 267 7.09 71.51 -2.54
N SER A 268 6.38 71.00 -1.52
CA SER A 268 5.21 70.04 -1.54
C SER A 268 5.11 68.94 -2.62
N SER A 269 4.60 67.72 -2.34
CA SER A 269 3.32 67.47 -1.65
C SER A 269 3.09 66.00 -1.24
N SER A 270 2.26 65.81 -0.19
CA SER A 270 1.28 64.73 0.13
C SER A 270 1.09 63.56 -0.87
N SER A 271 0.66 62.32 -0.52
CA SER A 271 -0.33 61.84 0.48
C SER A 271 -0.30 60.28 0.52
N SER A 272 -0.95 59.49 1.39
CA SER A 272 -1.50 59.62 2.77
C SER A 272 -2.19 58.29 3.20
N SER A 273 -2.24 57.97 4.51
CA SER A 273 -3.15 56.97 5.18
C SER A 273 -2.97 55.46 4.82
N SER A 274 -3.17 54.47 5.71
CA SER A 274 -4.22 54.38 6.75
C SER A 274 -3.89 53.48 7.97
N THR A 275 -4.31 53.96 9.14
CA THR A 275 -4.90 53.25 10.30
C THR A 275 -4.82 51.71 10.43
N SER A 276 -4.39 51.23 11.60
CA SER A 276 -5.31 50.71 12.64
C SER A 276 -4.59 50.43 13.97
N SER A 277 -5.35 50.42 15.06
CA SER A 277 -4.85 50.46 16.45
C SER A 277 -5.61 49.47 17.34
N ILE A 278 -4.90 48.69 18.17
CA ILE A 278 -5.50 48.01 19.35
C ILE A 278 -4.53 48.12 20.54
N SER A 279 -5.09 48.39 21.71
CA SER A 279 -4.42 48.75 22.97
C SER A 279 -4.12 47.55 23.88
N SER A 280 -3.09 47.69 24.74
CA SER A 280 -3.01 47.20 26.14
C SER A 280 -1.64 47.63 26.71
N SER A 281 -1.53 48.63 27.59
CA SER A 281 -1.91 48.64 29.01
C SER A 281 -1.09 47.69 29.91
N SER A 282 0.04 48.20 30.42
CA SER A 282 0.50 47.92 31.79
C SER A 282 1.23 49.16 32.33
N ALA A 283 1.14 49.40 33.64
CA ALA A 283 1.57 50.64 34.28
C ALA A 283 2.32 50.38 35.58
N PHE A 284 3.15 51.34 36.00
CA PHE A 284 3.85 51.41 37.30
C PHE A 284 4.87 50.27 37.55
N THR A 285 5.97 50.47 38.28
CA THR A 285 6.26 51.46 39.32
C THR A 285 7.56 52.25 39.12
N GLN A 286 7.48 53.53 39.47
CA GLN A 286 8.59 54.44 39.75
C GLN A 286 9.25 54.08 41.11
N ALA A 287 10.58 54.11 41.20
CA ALA A 287 11.30 54.03 42.48
C ALA A 287 12.53 54.96 42.45
N ASN A 288 12.62 55.85 43.45
CA ASN A 288 13.69 56.83 43.61
C ASN A 288 14.85 56.26 44.45
N SER A 289 16.09 56.62 44.11
CA SER A 289 17.18 56.78 45.08
C SER A 289 18.09 57.91 44.58
N ILE A 290 17.98 59.12 45.15
CA ILE A 290 18.71 59.55 46.35
C ILE A 290 20.23 59.60 46.09
N ASP A 291 20.62 60.73 45.49
CA ASP A 291 21.58 61.68 46.05
C ASP A 291 22.55 61.16 47.14
N THR A 292 23.85 61.19 46.85
CA THR A 292 24.90 61.39 47.85
C THR A 292 26.19 61.85 47.17
N SER A 293 26.45 63.16 47.23
CA SER A 293 27.80 63.70 47.00
C SER A 293 28.69 63.45 48.22
N PRO A 294 30.01 63.31 48.02
CA PRO A 294 30.92 64.26 48.66
C PRO A 294 31.96 64.77 47.62
N SER A 295 32.18 66.07 47.47
CA SER A 295 33.17 66.83 48.26
C SER A 295 34.43 66.01 48.56
N THR A 296 35.65 66.39 48.18
CA THR A 296 36.38 67.55 48.72
C THR A 296 37.75 67.67 48.01
N VAL A 297 38.40 68.84 48.14
CA VAL A 297 39.83 69.14 47.88
C VAL A 297 40.24 69.38 46.42
N TYR A 298 40.39 70.68 46.10
CA TYR A 298 41.33 71.16 45.10
C TYR A 298 42.77 70.86 45.55
N MET A 299 43.57 70.25 44.69
CA MET A 299 45.02 70.50 44.63
C MET A 299 45.33 70.94 43.20
N ALA A 300 45.82 72.17 43.05
CA ALA A 300 46.21 72.69 41.75
C ALA A 300 47.55 72.04 41.34
N ASN A 301 47.53 71.32 40.23
CA ASN A 301 48.71 71.12 39.40
C ASN A 301 48.39 71.75 38.03
N GLU A 302 49.36 72.51 37.52
CA GLU A 302 49.35 72.95 36.12
C GLU A 302 49.59 71.73 35.20
N ASP A 303 49.39 71.91 33.89
CA ASP A 303 49.36 70.86 32.85
C ASP A 303 48.11 69.94 32.91
N THR A 304 47.26 69.79 31.88
CA THR A 304 47.28 70.29 30.49
C THR A 304 45.83 70.39 29.97
N PRO A 305 45.47 71.40 29.13
CA PRO A 305 44.10 71.54 28.60
C PRO A 305 43.65 70.41 27.66
N THR A 306 44.57 69.56 27.19
CA THR A 306 44.27 68.37 26.38
C THR A 306 43.57 67.27 27.18
N SER A 307 43.87 67.06 28.46
CA SER A 307 43.28 65.98 29.26
C SER A 307 41.75 66.10 29.40
N ILE A 308 41.26 67.31 29.67
CA ILE A 308 39.81 67.61 29.76
C ILE A 308 39.12 67.42 28.39
N LEU A 309 39.83 67.69 27.30
CA LEU A 309 39.33 67.44 25.94
C LEU A 309 39.20 65.94 25.67
N HIS A 310 40.22 65.14 26.02
CA HIS A 310 40.19 63.68 25.86
C HIS A 310 39.05 63.05 26.67
N GLN A 311 38.86 63.41 27.93
CA GLN A 311 37.73 62.90 28.73
C GLN A 311 36.38 63.23 28.09
N ARG A 312 36.19 64.45 27.56
CA ARG A 312 34.94 64.82 26.86
C ARG A 312 34.75 64.04 25.55
N ILE A 313 35.83 63.72 24.84
CA ILE A 313 35.78 62.90 23.63
C ILE A 313 35.39 61.46 23.99
N GLU A 314 35.97 60.88 25.04
CA GLU A 314 35.60 59.55 25.54
C GLU A 314 34.13 59.49 26.00
N ASP A 315 33.66 60.47 26.78
CA ASP A 315 32.26 60.58 27.20
C ASP A 315 31.29 60.65 25.99
N ILE A 316 31.70 61.29 24.89
CA ILE A 316 30.90 61.37 23.64
C ILE A 316 30.93 60.04 22.89
N ILE A 317 32.10 59.40 22.76
CA ILE A 317 32.25 58.08 22.14
C ILE A 317 31.42 57.04 22.90
N GLU A 318 31.45 57.06 24.23
CA GLU A 318 30.70 56.12 25.05
C GLU A 318 29.18 56.34 24.91
N LYS A 319 28.72 57.61 24.89
CA LYS A 319 27.30 57.94 24.59
C LYS A 319 26.88 57.46 23.20
N LEU A 320 27.71 57.65 22.18
CA LEU A 320 27.44 57.17 20.83
C LEU A 320 27.41 55.63 20.76
N ALA A 321 28.32 54.94 21.45
CA ALA A 321 28.34 53.49 21.55
C ALA A 321 27.07 52.94 22.25
N ARG A 322 26.64 53.57 23.36
CA ARG A 322 25.37 53.24 24.02
C ARG A 322 24.16 53.45 23.11
N GLN A 323 24.10 54.57 22.37
CA GLN A 323 23.01 54.85 21.42
C GLN A 323 23.00 53.88 20.24
N LEU A 324 24.17 53.51 19.70
CA LEU A 324 24.28 52.54 18.61
C LEU A 324 23.82 51.15 19.07
N LYS A 325 24.25 50.72 20.27
CA LYS A 325 23.79 49.46 20.88
C LYS A 325 22.28 49.44 21.12
N GLN A 326 21.70 50.54 21.60
CA GLN A 326 20.23 50.67 21.76
C GLN A 326 19.49 50.58 20.42
N LYS A 327 20.00 51.20 19.35
CA LYS A 327 19.40 51.09 18.01
C LYS A 327 19.51 49.67 17.43
N GLN A 328 20.65 49.01 17.64
CA GLN A 328 20.87 47.64 17.18
C GLN A 328 19.94 46.65 17.91
N GLU A 329 19.74 46.82 19.22
CA GLU A 329 18.78 46.01 19.98
C GLU A 329 17.33 46.28 19.55
N LEU A 330 16.97 47.53 19.27
CA LEU A 330 15.64 47.86 18.75
C LEU A 330 15.37 47.21 17.39
N LEU A 331 16.36 47.20 16.49
CA LEU A 331 16.26 46.50 15.20
C LEU A 331 16.11 44.99 15.39
N ARG A 332 16.89 44.38 16.30
CA ARG A 332 16.79 42.96 16.65
C ARG A 332 15.39 42.60 17.19
N VAL A 333 14.81 43.45 18.05
CA VAL A 333 13.45 43.26 18.57
C VAL A 333 12.41 43.37 17.44
N MET A 334 12.55 44.33 16.53
CA MET A 334 11.66 44.46 15.36
C MET A 334 11.76 43.25 14.41
N GLU A 335 12.96 42.71 14.18
CA GLU A 335 13.19 41.50 13.37
C GLU A 335 12.51 40.28 14.00
N ILE A 336 12.67 40.07 15.32
CA ILE A 336 11.97 39.01 16.05
C ILE A 336 10.44 39.18 15.97
N GLN A 337 9.93 40.41 16.07
CA GLN A 337 8.50 40.69 15.90
C GLN A 337 8.01 40.42 14.47
N SER A 338 8.81 40.73 13.45
CA SER A 338 8.50 40.41 12.05
C SER A 338 8.44 38.90 11.83
N ASN A 339 9.46 38.17 12.28
CA ASN A 339 9.57 36.72 12.08
C ASN A 339 8.47 35.95 12.84
N THR A 340 8.11 36.40 14.05
CA THR A 340 6.97 35.82 14.81
C THR A 340 5.62 36.14 14.19
N HIS A 341 5.44 37.32 13.57
CA HIS A 341 4.24 37.63 12.81
C HIS A 341 4.12 36.75 11.55
N GLU A 342 5.21 36.59 10.80
CA GLU A 342 5.23 35.76 9.59
C GLU A 342 4.91 34.29 9.91
N GLU A 343 5.50 33.71 10.95
CA GLU A 343 5.19 32.32 11.33
C GLU A 343 3.74 32.15 11.82
N LEU A 344 3.15 33.15 12.48
CA LEU A 344 1.71 33.15 12.81
C LEU A 344 0.82 33.19 11.54
N VAL A 345 1.25 33.89 10.48
CA VAL A 345 0.56 33.87 9.18
C VAL A 345 0.68 32.49 8.54
N ARG A 346 1.88 31.91 8.44
CA ARG A 346 2.08 30.55 7.93
C ARG A 346 1.28 29.51 8.72
N GLN A 347 1.19 29.64 10.05
CA GLN A 347 0.39 28.74 10.89
C GLN A 347 -1.13 28.86 10.59
N ARG A 348 -1.62 30.07 10.31
CA ARG A 348 -3.02 30.29 9.86
C ARG A 348 -3.26 29.65 8.49
N GLU A 349 -2.33 29.80 7.55
CA GLU A 349 -2.45 29.17 6.22
C GLU A 349 -2.44 27.65 6.28
N ARG A 350 -1.52 27.05 7.06
CA ARG A 350 -1.49 25.60 7.32
C ARG A 350 -2.82 25.11 7.91
N SER A 351 -3.38 25.84 8.89
CA SER A 351 -4.67 25.45 9.52
C SER A 351 -5.87 25.63 8.59
N ALA A 352 -5.90 26.68 7.76
CA ALA A 352 -6.94 26.88 6.74
C ALA A 352 -6.92 25.78 5.66
N SER A 353 -5.73 25.39 5.20
CA SER A 353 -5.55 24.28 4.24
C SER A 353 -6.09 22.96 4.81
N LEU A 354 -5.77 22.66 6.07
CA LEU A 354 -6.24 21.46 6.77
C LEU A 354 -7.78 21.45 6.95
N VAL A 355 -8.40 22.61 7.20
CA VAL A 355 -9.87 22.74 7.24
C VAL A 355 -10.50 22.44 5.86
N LEU A 356 -9.97 23.01 4.78
CA LEU A 356 -10.45 22.75 3.42
C LEU A 356 -10.30 21.28 3.01
N GLU A 357 -9.22 20.62 3.43
CA GLU A 357 -9.02 19.19 3.19
C GLU A 357 -10.01 18.32 3.98
N LEU A 358 -10.31 18.68 5.24
CA LEU A 358 -11.35 18.03 6.03
C LEU A 358 -12.74 18.18 5.39
N GLU A 359 -13.06 19.34 4.81
CA GLU A 359 -14.32 19.57 4.07
C GLU A 359 -14.42 18.76 2.77
N ARG A 360 -13.33 18.69 1.99
CA ARG A 360 -13.23 17.81 0.81
C ARG A 360 -13.42 16.33 1.21
N SER A 361 -12.76 15.90 2.29
CA SER A 361 -12.90 14.56 2.86
C SER A 361 -14.33 14.26 3.35
N ARG A 362 -15.00 15.24 3.98
CA ARG A 362 -16.41 15.13 4.39
C ARG A 362 -17.35 14.99 3.19
N SER A 363 -17.13 15.79 2.15
CA SER A 363 -17.92 15.77 0.90
C SER A 363 -17.76 14.43 0.16
N LYS A 364 -16.52 13.91 0.06
CA LYS A 364 -16.23 12.59 -0.52
C LYS A 364 -16.92 11.46 0.26
N ARG A 365 -16.91 11.52 1.60
CA ARG A 365 -17.64 10.57 2.46
C ARG A 365 -19.16 10.62 2.26
N GLN A 366 -19.76 11.81 2.11
CA GLN A 366 -21.19 11.94 1.81
C GLN A 366 -21.56 11.34 0.44
N LEU A 367 -20.72 11.53 -0.58
CA LEU A 367 -20.96 10.94 -1.91
C LEU A 367 -20.92 9.41 -1.86
N ILE A 368 -19.95 8.83 -1.13
CA ILE A 368 -19.84 7.38 -0.92
C ILE A 368 -21.06 6.86 -0.15
N ALA A 369 -21.50 7.55 0.91
CA ALA A 369 -22.69 7.16 1.67
C ALA A 369 -23.96 7.15 0.80
N LYS A 370 -24.18 8.18 -0.03
CA LYS A 370 -25.29 8.24 -1.00
C LYS A 370 -25.21 7.13 -2.07
N LYS A 371 -24.01 6.69 -2.46
CA LYS A 371 -23.84 5.55 -3.37
C LYS A 371 -24.25 4.25 -2.66
N GLN A 372 -23.71 3.99 -1.46
CA GLN A 372 -24.06 2.80 -0.67
C GLN A 372 -25.57 2.72 -0.36
N GLU A 373 -26.24 3.85 -0.14
CA GLU A 373 -27.68 3.90 0.07
C GLU A 373 -28.47 3.45 -1.18
N LYS A 374 -28.04 3.87 -2.37
CA LYS A 374 -28.62 3.40 -3.65
C LYS A 374 -28.35 1.91 -3.88
N ASP A 375 -27.12 1.45 -3.65
CA ASP A 375 -26.75 0.04 -3.80
C ASP A 375 -27.56 -0.85 -2.84
N MET A 376 -27.78 -0.39 -1.60
CA MET A 376 -28.67 -1.05 -0.61
C MET A 376 -30.15 -1.03 -0.99
N ALA A 377 -30.63 0.00 -1.69
CA ALA A 377 -32.00 0.03 -2.20
C ALA A 377 -32.19 -1.02 -3.32
N VAL A 378 -31.25 -1.09 -4.28
CA VAL A 378 -31.26 -2.09 -5.35
C VAL A 378 -31.23 -3.52 -4.79
N LEU A 379 -30.41 -3.79 -3.75
CA LEU A 379 -30.37 -5.10 -3.09
C LEU A 379 -31.69 -5.46 -2.38
N ARG A 380 -32.41 -4.48 -1.80
CA ARG A 380 -33.74 -4.71 -1.23
C ARG A 380 -34.78 -5.04 -2.30
N ASP A 381 -34.75 -4.32 -3.42
CA ASP A 381 -35.67 -4.57 -4.54
C ASP A 381 -35.43 -5.95 -5.16
N GLN A 382 -34.16 -6.36 -5.33
CA GLN A 382 -33.79 -7.70 -5.78
C GLN A 382 -34.25 -8.79 -4.80
N LEU A 383 -34.05 -8.59 -3.49
CA LEU A 383 -34.50 -9.54 -2.46
C LEU A 383 -36.04 -9.67 -2.45
N MET A 384 -36.76 -8.56 -2.62
CA MET A 384 -38.22 -8.56 -2.75
C MET A 384 -38.66 -9.30 -4.01
N GLN A 385 -37.99 -9.09 -5.15
CA GLN A 385 -38.28 -9.76 -6.41
C GLN A 385 -38.06 -11.29 -6.32
N GLU A 386 -36.96 -11.73 -5.70
CA GLU A 386 -36.72 -13.16 -5.47
C GLU A 386 -37.70 -13.76 -4.44
N THR A 387 -38.12 -13.00 -3.43
CA THR A 387 -39.17 -13.45 -2.49
C THR A 387 -40.50 -13.68 -3.22
N MET A 388 -40.89 -12.76 -4.11
CA MET A 388 -42.08 -12.91 -4.97
C MET A 388 -41.94 -14.09 -5.95
N ARG A 389 -40.75 -14.30 -6.53
CA ARG A 389 -40.46 -15.45 -7.41
C ARG A 389 -40.60 -16.77 -6.66
N ARG A 390 -40.04 -16.87 -5.45
CA ARG A 390 -40.15 -18.06 -4.57
C ARG A 390 -41.60 -18.35 -4.20
N GLN A 391 -42.37 -17.33 -3.82
CA GLN A 391 -43.80 -17.51 -3.53
C GLN A 391 -44.55 -18.05 -4.76
N SER A 392 -44.35 -17.47 -5.95
CA SER A 392 -44.97 -17.95 -7.18
C SER A 392 -44.59 -19.39 -7.54
N LEU A 393 -43.35 -19.80 -7.26
CA LEU A 393 -42.91 -21.20 -7.42
C LEU A 393 -43.55 -22.12 -6.38
N GLN A 394 -43.68 -21.69 -5.13
CA GLN A 394 -44.36 -22.42 -4.04
C GLN A 394 -45.84 -22.68 -4.41
N ASP A 395 -46.54 -21.65 -4.90
CA ASP A 395 -47.93 -21.74 -5.34
C ASP A 395 -48.07 -22.70 -6.54
N ARG A 396 -47.09 -22.72 -7.45
CA ARG A 396 -47.07 -23.68 -8.58
C ARG A 396 -46.78 -25.11 -8.14
N VAL A 397 -45.89 -25.32 -7.17
CA VAL A 397 -45.59 -26.65 -6.61
C VAL A 397 -46.83 -27.22 -5.91
N THR A 398 -47.47 -26.44 -5.03
CA THR A 398 -48.70 -26.88 -4.33
C THR A 398 -49.86 -27.15 -5.30
N SER A 399 -50.00 -26.37 -6.38
CA SER A 399 -50.95 -26.66 -7.46
C SER A 399 -50.64 -27.97 -8.20
N LEU A 400 -49.36 -28.29 -8.43
CA LEU A 400 -48.96 -29.54 -9.06
C LEU A 400 -49.17 -30.73 -8.12
N GLU A 401 -48.85 -30.61 -6.83
CA GLU A 401 -49.12 -31.64 -5.82
C GLU A 401 -50.61 -31.97 -5.72
N HIS A 402 -51.49 -30.96 -5.73
CA HIS A 402 -52.93 -31.17 -5.75
C HIS A 402 -53.38 -31.92 -7.02
N THR A 403 -52.83 -31.54 -8.18
CA THR A 403 -53.11 -32.20 -9.47
C THR A 403 -52.64 -33.67 -9.46
N LEU A 404 -51.47 -33.93 -8.88
CA LEU A 404 -50.89 -35.27 -8.76
C LEU A 404 -51.74 -36.14 -7.82
N LYS A 405 -52.11 -35.64 -6.63
CA LYS A 405 -53.05 -36.32 -5.71
C LYS A 405 -54.39 -36.61 -6.35
N SER A 406 -54.92 -35.70 -7.16
CA SER A 406 -56.17 -35.92 -7.92
C SER A 406 -56.03 -37.05 -8.95
N LYS A 407 -54.90 -37.12 -9.66
CA LYS A 407 -54.62 -38.18 -10.64
C LYS A 407 -54.33 -39.53 -9.97
N GLU A 408 -53.68 -39.51 -8.82
CA GLU A 408 -53.42 -40.70 -8.00
C GLU A 408 -54.71 -41.28 -7.41
N ALA A 409 -55.65 -40.43 -7.00
CA ALA A 409 -57.02 -40.84 -6.64
C ALA A 409 -57.80 -41.42 -7.83
N GLU A 410 -57.66 -40.86 -9.03
CA GLU A 410 -58.27 -41.38 -10.26
C GLU A 410 -57.71 -42.76 -10.64
N ILE A 411 -56.39 -42.95 -10.56
CA ILE A 411 -55.71 -44.24 -10.76
C ILE A 411 -56.19 -45.26 -9.73
N ASN A 412 -56.25 -44.90 -8.44
CA ASN A 412 -56.72 -45.80 -7.40
C ASN A 412 -58.20 -46.18 -7.60
N LYS A 413 -59.04 -45.27 -8.10
CA LYS A 413 -60.43 -45.55 -8.47
C LYS A 413 -60.51 -46.56 -9.62
N LEU A 414 -59.74 -46.38 -10.68
CA LEU A 414 -59.64 -47.34 -11.79
C LEU A 414 -59.11 -48.71 -11.33
N LYS A 415 -58.13 -48.73 -10.43
CA LYS A 415 -57.55 -49.95 -9.85
C LYS A 415 -58.49 -50.68 -8.87
N SER A 416 -59.54 -50.00 -8.40
CA SER A 416 -60.58 -50.56 -7.52
C SER A 416 -61.83 -51.06 -8.26
N GLN A 417 -61.94 -50.84 -9.58
CA GLN A 417 -62.99 -51.44 -10.38
C GLN A 417 -62.65 -52.91 -10.68
N PRO A 418 -63.50 -53.89 -10.31
CA PRO A 418 -63.29 -55.28 -10.69
C PRO A 418 -63.56 -55.44 -12.19
N SER A 419 -62.49 -55.59 -12.97
CA SER A 419 -62.55 -55.89 -14.40
C SER A 419 -63.08 -57.31 -14.61
N THR A 420 -64.40 -57.44 -14.73
CA THR A 420 -65.07 -58.63 -15.26
C THR A 420 -64.90 -58.69 -16.78
N ILE A 421 -63.65 -58.89 -17.21
CA ILE A 421 -63.33 -59.22 -18.60
C ILE A 421 -63.60 -60.71 -18.77
N LYS A 422 -64.65 -61.02 -19.53
CA LYS A 422 -64.93 -62.39 -19.95
C LYS A 422 -63.82 -62.88 -20.87
N GLU A 423 -63.44 -64.13 -20.70
CA GLU A 423 -62.71 -64.89 -21.70
C GLU A 423 -63.60 -65.01 -22.95
N GLU A 424 -63.15 -64.46 -24.07
CA GLU A 424 -63.20 -65.09 -25.39
C GLU A 424 -62.42 -64.24 -26.40
N GLU A 425 -61.69 -64.92 -27.29
CA GLU A 425 -60.95 -64.38 -28.43
C GLU A 425 -59.86 -63.32 -28.14
N ASN A 426 -58.58 -63.69 -28.31
CA ASN A 426 -57.57 -62.99 -29.14
C ASN A 426 -56.14 -63.49 -28.84
N HIS A 427 -55.74 -64.62 -29.41
CA HIS A 427 -54.34 -65.09 -29.37
C HIS A 427 -53.35 -64.07 -29.98
N THR A 428 -53.82 -63.19 -30.87
CA THR A 428 -53.09 -62.05 -31.44
C THR A 428 -52.74 -60.97 -30.40
N SER A 429 -53.54 -60.78 -29.35
CA SER A 429 -53.29 -59.72 -28.36
C SER A 429 -52.10 -60.06 -27.44
N CYS A 430 -51.99 -61.32 -27.00
CA CYS A 430 -50.82 -61.76 -26.23
C CYS A 430 -49.53 -61.71 -27.04
N GLN A 431 -49.59 -61.99 -28.35
CA GLN A 431 -48.42 -61.97 -29.21
C GLN A 431 -47.86 -60.56 -29.41
N ILE A 432 -48.75 -59.58 -29.67
CA ILE A 432 -48.38 -58.15 -29.73
C ILE A 432 -47.81 -57.67 -28.39
N GLN A 433 -48.36 -58.11 -27.27
CA GLN A 433 -47.88 -57.70 -25.93
C GLN A 433 -46.49 -58.30 -25.60
N ILE A 434 -46.19 -59.52 -26.08
CA ILE A 434 -44.87 -60.15 -25.97
C ILE A 434 -43.84 -59.46 -26.89
N GLU A 435 -44.23 -59.01 -28.09
CA GLU A 435 -43.37 -58.23 -28.98
C GLU A 435 -43.10 -56.82 -28.43
N GLN A 436 -44.10 -56.16 -27.84
CA GLN A 436 -43.92 -54.87 -27.15
C GLN A 436 -42.96 -54.99 -25.96
N LEU A 437 -43.08 -56.05 -25.14
CA LEU A 437 -42.16 -56.30 -24.02
C LEU A 437 -40.73 -56.62 -24.50
N HIS A 438 -40.58 -57.32 -25.63
CA HIS A 438 -39.27 -57.52 -26.25
C HIS A 438 -38.67 -56.20 -26.76
N GLN A 439 -39.45 -55.34 -27.42
CA GLN A 439 -38.99 -54.01 -27.83
C GLN A 439 -38.61 -53.14 -26.62
N GLU A 440 -39.41 -53.11 -25.54
CA GLU A 440 -39.06 -52.38 -24.31
C GLU A 440 -37.75 -52.88 -23.70
N LEU A 441 -37.52 -54.20 -23.64
CA LEU A 441 -36.27 -54.78 -23.15
C LEU A 441 -35.08 -54.45 -24.06
N GLN A 442 -35.29 -54.40 -25.37
CA GLN A 442 -34.26 -54.04 -26.34
C GLN A 442 -33.90 -52.56 -26.25
N CYS A 443 -34.89 -51.66 -26.17
CA CYS A 443 -34.68 -50.23 -25.92
C CYS A 443 -34.03 -49.97 -24.55
N LYS A 444 -34.39 -50.71 -23.49
CA LYS A 444 -33.71 -50.62 -22.18
C LYS A 444 -32.25 -51.07 -22.26
N LYS A 445 -31.94 -52.16 -22.97
CA LYS A 445 -30.55 -52.60 -23.19
C LYS A 445 -29.74 -51.53 -23.93
N GLU A 446 -30.27 -50.97 -25.02
CA GLU A 446 -29.60 -49.88 -25.74
C GLU A 446 -29.42 -48.63 -24.88
N ALA A 447 -30.40 -48.28 -24.03
CA ALA A 447 -30.26 -47.17 -23.09
C ALA A 447 -29.13 -47.42 -22.08
N THR A 448 -29.05 -48.61 -21.47
CA THR A 448 -27.95 -48.95 -20.55
C THR A 448 -26.58 -48.99 -21.22
N ILE A 449 -26.50 -49.41 -22.49
CA ILE A 449 -25.23 -49.38 -23.25
C ILE A 449 -24.79 -47.93 -23.50
N LYS A 450 -25.71 -47.06 -23.92
CA LYS A 450 -25.42 -45.62 -24.10
C LYS A 450 -25.04 -44.92 -22.80
N GLU A 451 -25.62 -45.33 -21.68
CA GLU A 451 -25.28 -44.81 -20.34
C GLU A 451 -23.89 -45.29 -19.88
N GLU A 452 -23.52 -46.55 -20.14
CA GLU A 452 -22.15 -47.04 -19.93
C GLU A 452 -21.12 -46.33 -20.82
N GLU A 453 -21.42 -46.11 -22.10
CA GLU A 453 -20.53 -45.38 -23.02
C GLU A 453 -20.32 -43.94 -22.55
N LYS A 454 -21.40 -43.25 -22.17
CA LYS A 454 -21.32 -41.90 -21.60
C LYS A 454 -20.50 -41.86 -20.30
N SER A 455 -20.69 -42.83 -19.40
CA SER A 455 -19.93 -42.94 -18.16
C SER A 455 -18.43 -43.22 -18.40
N LYS A 456 -18.09 -44.02 -19.43
CA LYS A 456 -16.69 -44.25 -19.86
C LYS A 456 -16.07 -42.98 -20.45
N GLU A 457 -16.81 -42.21 -21.23
CA GLU A 457 -16.33 -40.95 -21.81
C GLU A 457 -16.18 -39.85 -20.75
N GLU A 458 -17.10 -39.74 -19.80
CA GLU A 458 -16.97 -38.87 -18.61
C GLU A 458 -15.73 -39.26 -17.78
N ASN A 459 -15.47 -40.54 -17.55
CA ASN A 459 -14.24 -41.02 -16.89
C ASN A 459 -12.96 -40.63 -17.67
N LEU A 460 -12.96 -40.79 -19.00
CA LEU A 460 -11.81 -40.39 -19.85
C LEU A 460 -11.60 -38.87 -19.88
N SER A 461 -12.66 -38.08 -19.71
CA SER A 461 -12.60 -36.62 -19.55
C SER A 461 -11.99 -36.25 -18.20
N LEU A 462 -12.51 -36.81 -17.10
CA LEU A 462 -11.98 -36.60 -15.75
C LEU A 462 -10.51 -36.99 -15.63
N ARG A 463 -10.09 -38.10 -16.25
CA ARG A 463 -8.69 -38.56 -16.25
C ARG A 463 -7.76 -37.60 -17.00
N ARG A 464 -8.24 -36.95 -18.07
CA ARG A 464 -7.52 -35.87 -18.77
C ARG A 464 -7.44 -34.60 -17.92
N GLN A 465 -8.53 -34.21 -17.25
CA GLN A 465 -8.53 -33.07 -16.34
C GLN A 465 -7.57 -33.26 -15.16
N LEU A 466 -7.51 -34.47 -14.58
CA LEU A 466 -6.58 -34.81 -13.51
C LEU A 466 -5.12 -34.58 -13.93
N GLY A 467 -4.72 -35.06 -15.11
CA GLY A 467 -3.37 -34.85 -15.64
C GLY A 467 -3.01 -33.37 -15.87
N ILE A 468 -3.98 -32.55 -16.29
CA ILE A 468 -3.79 -31.09 -16.41
C ILE A 468 -3.60 -30.44 -15.02
N VAL A 469 -4.35 -30.88 -14.02
CA VAL A 469 -4.20 -30.40 -12.63
C VAL A 469 -2.85 -30.81 -12.03
N GLU A 470 -2.41 -32.05 -12.26
CA GLU A 470 -1.08 -32.53 -11.83
C GLU A 470 0.04 -31.73 -12.50
N GLN A 471 -0.01 -31.53 -13.83
CA GLN A 471 0.95 -30.69 -14.56
C GLN A 471 0.97 -29.24 -14.05
N ARG A 472 -0.20 -28.68 -13.72
CA ARG A 472 -0.28 -27.32 -13.18
C ARG A 472 0.28 -27.24 -11.75
N ASN A 473 0.09 -28.28 -10.94
CA ASN A 473 0.63 -28.37 -9.58
C ASN A 473 2.17 -28.46 -9.59
N THR A 474 2.77 -29.28 -10.46
CA THR A 474 4.24 -29.34 -10.58
C THR A 474 4.83 -28.01 -11.06
N GLN A 475 4.18 -27.33 -12.02
CA GLN A 475 4.57 -25.98 -12.44
C GLN A 475 4.48 -24.94 -11.30
N LEU A 476 3.45 -25.04 -10.45
CA LEU A 476 3.26 -24.14 -9.31
C LEU A 476 4.30 -24.40 -8.20
N GLN A 477 4.62 -25.67 -7.91
CA GLN A 477 5.73 -26.06 -7.02
C GLN A 477 7.08 -25.53 -7.51
N GLN A 478 7.35 -25.62 -8.81
CA GLN A 478 8.58 -25.08 -9.38
C GLN A 478 8.64 -23.54 -9.26
N THR A 479 7.52 -22.85 -9.52
CA THR A 479 7.43 -21.39 -9.35
C THR A 479 7.68 -20.96 -7.90
N ILE A 480 7.15 -21.69 -6.91
CA ILE A 480 7.41 -21.47 -5.48
C ILE A 480 8.89 -21.67 -5.15
N LYS A 481 9.51 -22.74 -5.66
CA LYS A 481 10.94 -23.02 -5.45
C LYS A 481 11.82 -21.87 -5.99
N GLU A 482 11.55 -21.42 -7.21
CA GLU A 482 12.27 -20.28 -7.80
C GLU A 482 12.06 -18.97 -7.02
N GLN A 483 10.86 -18.71 -6.49
CA GLN A 483 10.65 -17.54 -5.62
C GLN A 483 11.47 -17.63 -4.34
N HIS A 484 11.50 -18.79 -3.69
CA HIS A 484 12.30 -18.99 -2.47
C HIS A 484 13.81 -18.83 -2.73
N GLU A 485 14.31 -19.33 -3.87
CA GLU A 485 15.70 -19.15 -4.29
C GLU A 485 16.04 -17.66 -4.54
N ARG A 486 15.13 -16.89 -5.15
CA ARG A 486 15.28 -15.42 -5.32
C ARG A 486 15.28 -14.68 -3.98
N GLU A 487 14.41 -15.05 -3.04
CA GLU A 487 14.37 -14.45 -1.69
C GLU A 487 15.67 -14.71 -0.91
N LEU A 488 16.22 -15.93 -0.98
CA LEU A 488 17.51 -16.26 -0.39
C LEU A 488 18.66 -15.46 -1.02
N ALA A 489 18.69 -15.35 -2.35
CA ALA A 489 19.69 -14.55 -3.05
C ALA A 489 19.62 -13.06 -2.65
N TRP A 490 18.41 -12.49 -2.57
CA TRP A 490 18.19 -11.12 -2.10
C TRP A 490 18.61 -10.92 -0.64
N SER A 491 18.32 -11.87 0.24
CA SER A 491 18.75 -11.83 1.64
C SER A 491 20.28 -11.82 1.77
N CYS A 492 20.98 -12.62 0.96
CA CYS A 492 22.44 -12.62 0.90
C CYS A 492 22.99 -11.29 0.35
N GLN A 493 22.39 -10.74 -0.70
CA GLN A 493 22.77 -9.43 -1.26
C GLN A 493 22.59 -8.31 -0.23
N LYS A 494 21.44 -8.27 0.45
CA LYS A 494 21.15 -7.29 1.52
C LYS A 494 22.18 -7.37 2.64
N LYS A 495 22.58 -8.59 3.05
CA LYS A 495 23.63 -8.76 4.07
C LYS A 495 24.97 -8.21 3.57
N ASN A 496 25.37 -8.52 2.34
CA ASN A 496 26.62 -8.02 1.76
C ASN A 496 26.67 -6.48 1.72
N ILE A 497 25.58 -5.83 1.27
CA ILE A 497 25.47 -4.36 1.29
C ILE A 497 25.62 -3.82 2.72
N LEU A 498 24.99 -4.45 3.70
CA LEU A 498 25.05 -4.00 5.11
C LEU A 498 26.47 -4.15 5.70
N ASP A 499 27.14 -5.28 5.42
CA ASP A 499 28.52 -5.54 5.82
C ASP A 499 29.48 -4.54 5.14
N GLN A 500 29.23 -4.17 3.86
CA GLN A 500 30.01 -3.18 3.11
C GLN A 500 29.82 -1.76 3.67
N CYS A 501 28.58 -1.33 3.94
CA CYS A 501 28.32 -0.05 4.63
C CYS A 501 28.98 0.00 6.02
N GLN A 502 28.98 -1.12 6.76
CA GLN A 502 29.65 -1.19 8.06
C GLN A 502 31.19 -1.14 7.94
N GLN A 503 31.77 -1.63 6.85
CA GLN A 503 33.20 -1.44 6.56
C GLN A 503 33.51 0.03 6.23
N VAL A 504 32.75 0.67 5.35
CA VAL A 504 32.96 2.08 4.96
C VAL A 504 32.90 3.01 6.18
N MET A 505 31.88 2.87 7.04
CA MET A 505 31.80 3.65 8.29
C MET A 505 32.99 3.41 9.22
N LYS A 506 33.54 2.19 9.28
CA LYS A 506 34.72 1.89 10.10
C LYS A 506 35.99 2.51 9.53
N THR A 507 36.17 2.49 8.21
CA THR A 507 37.33 3.13 7.57
C THR A 507 37.26 4.65 7.70
N GLU A 508 36.11 5.26 7.41
CA GLU A 508 35.92 6.71 7.57
C GLU A 508 36.13 7.16 9.02
N PHE A 509 35.71 6.37 10.01
CA PHE A 509 35.94 6.67 11.42
C PHE A 509 37.44 6.63 11.77
N ILE A 510 38.17 5.61 11.30
CA ILE A 510 39.63 5.48 11.50
C ILE A 510 40.38 6.64 10.81
N ASP A 511 39.98 7.01 9.60
CA ASP A 511 40.60 8.11 8.85
C ASP A 511 40.33 9.47 9.54
N CYS A 512 39.13 9.69 10.07
CA CYS A 512 38.81 10.85 10.89
C CYS A 512 39.63 10.90 12.19
N GLU A 513 39.74 9.77 12.90
CA GLU A 513 40.55 9.67 14.13
C GLU A 513 42.03 9.96 13.82
N GLY A 514 42.58 9.42 12.73
CA GLY A 514 43.93 9.69 12.26
C GLY A 514 44.17 11.17 11.89
N ALA A 515 43.21 11.80 11.20
CA ALA A 515 43.29 13.22 10.85
C ALA A 515 43.23 14.13 12.09
N VAL A 516 42.39 13.81 13.08
CA VAL A 516 42.34 14.51 14.37
C VAL A 516 43.65 14.37 15.14
N VAL A 517 44.18 13.15 15.27
CA VAL A 517 45.48 12.90 15.93
C VAL A 517 46.62 13.66 15.25
N SER A 518 46.67 13.65 13.91
CA SER A 518 47.67 14.40 13.14
C SER A 518 47.56 15.91 13.35
N THR A 519 46.33 16.44 13.42
CA THR A 519 46.08 17.86 13.69
C THR A 519 46.51 18.26 15.11
N ILE A 520 46.22 17.42 16.11
CA ILE A 520 46.66 17.62 17.49
C ILE A 520 48.19 17.60 17.59
N ALA A 521 48.85 16.64 16.93
CA ALA A 521 50.31 16.56 16.88
C ALA A 521 50.93 17.83 16.28
N TYR A 522 50.44 18.27 15.11
CA TYR A 522 50.90 19.50 14.45
C TYR A 522 50.71 20.75 15.31
N LEU A 523 49.54 20.90 15.96
CA LEU A 523 49.29 22.04 16.85
C LEU A 523 50.23 22.03 18.07
N THR A 524 50.50 20.85 18.63
CA THR A 524 51.40 20.67 19.77
C THR A 524 52.85 21.03 19.40
N GLU A 525 53.34 20.53 18.26
CA GLU A 525 54.67 20.82 17.71
C GLU A 525 54.84 22.32 17.43
N ARG A 526 53.85 22.94 16.77
CA ARG A 526 53.84 24.39 16.48
C ARG A 526 53.83 25.25 17.76
N GLN A 527 53.12 24.82 18.80
CA GLN A 527 53.11 25.49 20.10
C GLN A 527 54.48 25.38 20.79
N GLN A 528 55.15 24.22 20.67
CA GLN A 528 56.50 23.99 21.19
C GLN A 528 57.56 24.84 20.45
N GLU A 529 57.46 24.96 19.12
CA GLU A 529 58.31 25.88 18.35
C GLU A 529 58.11 27.35 18.74
N GLN A 530 56.88 27.79 18.95
CA GLN A 530 56.60 29.17 19.38
C GLN A 530 57.17 29.45 20.77
N ALA A 531 57.06 28.49 21.71
CA ALA A 531 57.67 28.60 23.02
C ALA A 531 59.21 28.76 22.92
N GLN A 532 59.87 28.02 22.03
CA GLN A 532 61.31 28.16 21.78
C GLN A 532 61.69 29.51 21.13
N LYS A 533 60.90 29.99 20.16
CA LYS A 533 61.15 31.27 19.45
C LYS A 533 60.88 32.50 20.33
N SER A 534 60.05 32.38 21.37
CA SER A 534 59.71 33.49 22.28
C SER A 534 60.82 33.90 23.28
N MET A 535 61.96 33.20 23.31
CA MET A 535 63.05 33.45 24.27
C MET A 535 64.07 34.53 23.84
N THR A 536 64.02 35.07 22.61
CA THR A 536 65.16 35.83 22.05
C THR A 536 64.87 37.15 21.32
N SER A 537 63.66 37.72 21.35
CA SER A 537 63.46 39.08 20.78
C SER A 537 62.33 39.92 21.39
N VAL A 538 62.63 41.22 21.49
CA VAL A 538 61.79 42.38 21.87
C VAL A 538 62.35 43.54 21.01
N PRO A 539 61.56 44.50 20.47
CA PRO A 539 60.16 44.82 20.75
C PRO A 539 59.21 44.75 19.54
N GLU A 540 58.02 44.15 19.70
CA GLU A 540 57.00 44.09 18.63
C GLU A 540 55.56 44.29 19.12
N GLU A 541 55.35 45.14 20.13
CA GLU A 541 54.06 45.37 20.79
C GLU A 541 52.91 45.70 19.81
N SER A 542 53.17 46.55 18.80
CA SER A 542 52.16 46.92 17.79
C SER A 542 51.83 45.80 16.80
N HIS A 543 52.76 44.88 16.54
CA HIS A 543 52.53 43.70 15.70
C HIS A 543 51.75 42.64 16.49
N LEU A 544 52.18 42.37 17.73
CA LEU A 544 51.47 41.49 18.67
C LEU A 544 50.03 41.96 18.93
N GLN A 545 49.80 43.26 19.14
CA GLN A 545 48.45 43.79 19.35
C GLN A 545 47.58 43.65 18.09
N ARG A 546 48.13 43.83 16.89
CA ARG A 546 47.43 43.59 15.62
C ARG A 546 47.17 42.10 15.37
N GLN A 547 48.07 41.23 15.81
CA GLN A 547 47.91 39.77 15.72
C GLN A 547 46.87 39.26 16.72
N LEU A 548 46.85 39.78 17.95
CA LEU A 548 45.80 39.53 18.94
C LEU A 548 44.43 40.00 18.43
N ALA A 549 44.34 41.18 17.83
CA ALA A 549 43.08 41.67 17.24
C ALA A 549 42.57 40.76 16.10
N ARG A 550 43.46 40.22 15.26
CA ARG A 550 43.11 39.23 14.23
C ARG A 550 42.67 37.90 14.83
N LEU A 551 43.41 37.36 15.81
CA LEU A 551 43.06 36.11 16.50
C LEU A 551 41.73 36.23 17.26
N GLN A 552 41.45 37.39 17.87
CA GLN A 552 40.17 37.70 18.50
C GLN A 552 39.03 37.67 17.47
N GLN A 553 39.22 38.31 16.31
CA GLN A 553 38.25 38.30 15.21
C GLN A 553 38.03 36.89 14.62
N GLU A 554 39.09 36.12 14.42
CA GLU A 554 39.02 34.73 13.96
C GLU A 554 38.30 33.84 14.98
N PHE A 555 38.56 34.02 16.28
CA PHE A 555 37.88 33.32 17.37
C PHE A 555 36.39 33.67 17.44
N ASP A 556 36.03 34.96 17.38
CA ASP A 556 34.63 35.40 17.38
C ASP A 556 33.88 34.91 16.13
N GLN A 557 34.54 34.88 14.96
CA GLN A 557 33.96 34.29 13.74
C GLN A 557 33.79 32.76 13.89
N ALA A 558 34.79 32.04 14.39
CA ALA A 558 34.72 30.60 14.61
C ALA A 558 33.61 30.24 15.62
N LYS A 559 33.46 31.04 16.68
CA LYS A 559 32.38 30.93 17.67
C LYS A 559 31.00 31.14 17.05
N GLN A 560 30.83 32.16 16.21
CA GLN A 560 29.57 32.35 15.46
C GLN A 560 29.27 31.15 14.56
N THR A 561 30.25 30.67 13.79
CA THR A 561 30.08 29.49 12.93
C THR A 561 29.71 28.24 13.74
N PHE A 562 30.31 28.05 14.91
CA PHE A 562 29.98 26.96 15.83
C PHE A 562 28.53 27.07 16.32
N THR A 563 28.12 28.23 16.85
CA THR A 563 26.74 28.44 17.34
C THR A 563 25.70 28.29 16.22
N THR A 564 25.99 28.72 14.99
CA THR A 564 25.10 28.48 13.84
C THR A 564 24.97 26.98 13.55
N ARG A 565 26.08 26.24 13.48
CA ARG A 565 26.06 24.77 13.27
C ARG A 565 25.35 24.04 14.40
N GLU A 566 25.58 24.43 15.65
CA GLU A 566 24.90 23.89 16.83
C GLU A 566 23.38 24.12 16.74
N SER A 567 22.94 25.33 16.37
CA SER A 567 21.52 25.62 16.19
C SER A 567 20.87 24.84 15.04
N ALA A 568 21.59 24.66 13.92
CA ALA A 568 21.12 23.86 12.79
C ALA A 568 21.02 22.37 13.15
N PHE A 569 21.99 21.84 13.91
CA PHE A 569 21.96 20.47 14.43
C PHE A 569 20.79 20.25 15.41
N ILE A 570 20.51 21.22 16.29
CA ILE A 570 19.34 21.17 17.20
C ILE A 570 18.02 21.20 16.41
N LEU A 571 17.93 22.00 15.34
CA LEU A 571 16.74 22.00 14.46
C LEU A 571 16.59 20.67 13.70
N GLN A 572 17.69 20.09 13.23
CA GLN A 572 17.69 18.80 12.56
C GLN A 572 17.30 17.66 13.52
N SER A 573 17.81 17.65 14.75
CA SER A 573 17.46 16.63 15.75
C SER A 573 16.01 16.76 16.21
N ALA A 574 15.49 17.97 16.41
CA ALA A 574 14.07 18.19 16.68
C ALA A 574 13.17 17.75 15.51
N SER A 575 13.63 17.94 14.27
CA SER A 575 12.91 17.46 13.08
C SER A 575 12.86 15.94 13.02
N THR A 576 14.00 15.25 13.22
CA THR A 576 14.03 13.78 13.19
C THR A 576 13.30 13.16 14.38
N GLU A 577 13.33 13.78 15.56
CA GLU A 577 12.51 13.39 16.71
C GLU A 577 11.00 13.48 16.39
N ALA A 578 10.56 14.57 15.77
CA ALA A 578 9.17 14.73 15.32
C ALA A 578 8.77 13.72 14.22
N GLU A 579 9.71 13.28 13.37
CA GLU A 579 9.49 12.19 12.41
C GLU A 579 9.34 10.84 13.10
N LEU A 580 10.20 10.53 14.08
CA LEU A 580 10.12 9.30 14.86
C LEU A 580 8.83 9.24 15.68
N GLU A 581 8.40 10.35 16.30
CA GLU A 581 7.14 10.42 17.04
C GLU A 581 5.93 10.18 16.11
N ARG A 582 5.98 10.67 14.86
CA ARG A 582 4.96 10.41 13.84
C ARG A 582 4.92 8.94 13.42
N ILE A 583 6.09 8.33 13.20
CA ILE A 583 6.22 6.90 12.86
C ILE A 583 5.69 6.03 14.01
N LEU A 584 6.02 6.35 15.26
CA LEU A 584 5.51 5.66 16.45
C LEU A 584 3.98 5.77 16.55
N LYS A 585 3.39 6.94 16.31
CA LYS A 585 1.92 7.14 16.30
C LYS A 585 1.23 6.30 15.22
N GLU A 586 1.81 6.17 14.03
CA GLU A 586 1.27 5.30 12.97
C GLU A 586 1.50 3.80 13.28
N TYR A 587 2.61 3.41 13.90
CA TYR A 587 2.83 2.05 14.40
C TYR A 587 1.81 1.65 15.47
N ASP A 588 1.53 2.54 16.43
CA ASP A 588 0.50 2.39 17.45
C ASP A 588 -0.89 2.21 16.83
N ARG A 589 -1.21 3.04 15.83
CA ARG A 589 -2.46 2.99 15.07
C ARG A 589 -2.61 1.69 14.29
N LEU A 590 -1.53 1.23 13.65
CA LEU A 590 -1.48 -0.05 12.94
C LEU A 590 -1.68 -1.21 13.91
N THR A 591 -0.99 -1.20 15.06
CA THR A 591 -1.11 -2.22 16.10
C THR A 591 -2.54 -2.31 16.65
N ARG A 592 -3.20 -1.17 16.92
CA ARG A 592 -4.62 -1.14 17.31
C ARG A 592 -5.53 -1.70 16.21
N ASN A 593 -5.30 -1.38 14.94
CA ASN A 593 -6.07 -1.93 13.82
C ASN A 593 -5.87 -3.46 13.68
N ILE A 594 -4.67 -3.99 13.95
CA ILE A 594 -4.41 -5.44 13.95
C ILE A 594 -5.16 -6.12 15.10
N VAL A 595 -5.19 -5.51 16.29
CA VAL A 595 -5.98 -6.01 17.45
C VAL A 595 -7.48 -5.97 17.14
N ASP A 596 -8.01 -4.89 16.58
CA ASP A 596 -9.40 -4.79 16.12
C ASP A 596 -9.73 -5.91 15.11
N PHE A 597 -8.88 -6.13 14.10
CA PHE A 597 -9.07 -7.16 13.09
C PHE A 597 -9.05 -8.58 13.68
N ASN A 598 -8.14 -8.87 14.62
CA ASN A 598 -8.12 -10.17 15.30
C ASN A 598 -9.37 -10.38 16.17
N ASN A 599 -9.90 -9.32 16.81
CA ASN A 599 -11.16 -9.38 17.55
C ASN A 599 -12.38 -9.60 16.63
N GLU A 600 -12.40 -9.01 15.44
CA GLU A 600 -13.43 -9.27 14.42
C GLU A 600 -13.31 -10.70 13.86
N ARG A 601 -12.09 -11.15 13.53
CA ARG A 601 -11.83 -12.51 13.06
C ARG A 601 -12.33 -13.55 14.07
N LYS A 602 -12.05 -13.34 15.36
CA LYS A 602 -12.54 -14.20 16.44
C LYS A 602 -14.08 -14.24 16.52
N LYS A 603 -14.76 -13.10 16.38
CA LYS A 603 -16.24 -13.07 16.34
C LYS A 603 -16.80 -13.90 15.18
N PHE A 604 -16.19 -13.83 14.01
CA PHE A 604 -16.59 -14.66 12.87
C PHE A 604 -16.24 -16.14 13.06
N GLU A 605 -15.12 -16.47 13.72
CA GLU A 605 -14.80 -17.85 14.13
C GLU A 605 -15.86 -18.41 15.10
N ASP A 606 -16.27 -17.61 16.10
CA ASP A 606 -17.33 -17.95 17.06
C ASP A 606 -18.70 -18.10 16.37
N GLU A 607 -19.06 -17.21 15.43
CA GLU A 607 -20.31 -17.27 14.65
C GLU A 607 -20.35 -18.50 13.73
N ILE A 608 -19.23 -18.81 13.04
CA ILE A 608 -19.09 -20.02 12.23
C ILE A 608 -19.26 -21.27 13.09
N HIS A 609 -18.71 -21.28 14.31
CA HIS A 609 -18.89 -22.40 15.24
C HIS A 609 -20.36 -22.59 15.65
N VAL A 610 -21.08 -21.51 15.98
CA VAL A 610 -22.52 -21.55 16.29
C VAL A 610 -23.33 -22.07 15.09
N LEU A 611 -23.10 -21.53 13.89
CA LEU A 611 -23.79 -21.98 12.68
C LEU A 611 -23.48 -23.45 12.34
N HIS A 612 -22.27 -23.92 12.62
CA HIS A 612 -21.90 -25.33 12.45
C HIS A 612 -22.64 -26.23 13.46
N GLN A 613 -22.77 -25.80 14.71
CA GLN A 613 -23.53 -26.51 15.74
C GLN A 613 -25.03 -26.55 15.41
N ASP A 614 -25.61 -25.42 14.99
CA ASP A 614 -27.02 -25.35 14.56
C ASP A 614 -27.28 -26.24 13.34
N LYS A 615 -26.36 -26.25 12.36
CA LYS A 615 -26.41 -27.18 11.22
C LYS A 615 -26.45 -28.64 11.69
N GLN A 616 -25.56 -29.05 12.60
CA GLN A 616 -25.56 -30.42 13.12
C GLN A 616 -26.86 -30.78 13.86
N LEU A 617 -27.44 -29.82 14.61
CA LEU A 617 -28.73 -30.00 15.27
C LEU A 617 -29.90 -30.12 14.27
N LEU A 618 -29.88 -29.35 13.19
CA LEU A 618 -30.84 -29.44 12.08
C LEU A 618 -30.70 -30.77 11.31
N GLU A 619 -29.49 -31.18 10.96
CA GLU A 619 -29.22 -32.48 10.33
C GLU A 619 -29.70 -33.64 11.21
N LYS A 620 -29.44 -33.57 12.52
CA LYS A 620 -29.95 -34.55 13.49
C LYS A 620 -31.49 -34.58 13.51
N ARG A 621 -32.17 -33.42 13.61
CA ARG A 621 -33.64 -33.35 13.57
C ARG A 621 -34.21 -33.92 12.27
N ILE A 622 -33.61 -33.60 11.12
CA ILE A 622 -34.02 -34.15 9.82
C ILE A 622 -33.86 -35.68 9.79
N CYS A 623 -32.80 -36.23 10.40
CA CYS A 623 -32.63 -37.67 10.55
C CYS A 623 -33.68 -38.28 11.50
N ASP A 624 -33.92 -37.68 12.66
CA ASP A 624 -34.93 -38.13 13.64
C ASP A 624 -36.35 -38.09 13.02
N ASP A 625 -36.70 -37.02 12.29
CA ASP A 625 -37.96 -36.87 11.56
C ASP A 625 -38.12 -37.95 10.48
N LYS A 626 -37.09 -38.17 9.65
CA LYS A 626 -37.07 -39.24 8.63
C LYS A 626 -37.23 -40.62 9.25
N VAL A 627 -36.60 -40.90 10.39
CA VAL A 627 -36.78 -42.16 11.12
C VAL A 627 -38.22 -42.28 11.63
N SER A 628 -38.80 -41.19 12.15
CA SER A 628 -40.20 -41.18 12.64
C SER A 628 -41.23 -41.39 11.53
N THR A 629 -40.93 -40.98 10.28
CA THR A 629 -41.85 -41.17 9.15
C THR A 629 -41.94 -42.63 8.70
N ILE A 630 -40.91 -43.44 8.97
CA ILE A 630 -40.88 -44.85 8.57
C ILE A 630 -41.61 -45.68 9.62
N LYS A 631 -42.67 -46.38 9.19
CA LYS A 631 -43.47 -47.26 10.07
C LYS A 631 -42.57 -48.24 10.84
N GLU A 632 -42.49 -48.07 12.16
CA GLU A 632 -41.60 -48.84 13.05
C GLU A 632 -41.67 -50.37 12.82
N SER A 633 -42.85 -50.90 12.50
CA SER A 633 -43.05 -52.34 12.30
C SER A 633 -42.33 -52.90 11.07
N SER A 634 -42.08 -52.07 10.06
CA SER A 634 -41.29 -52.44 8.88
C SER A 634 -39.80 -52.27 9.15
N LEU A 635 -39.39 -51.11 9.69
CA LEU A 635 -37.99 -50.84 10.01
C LEU A 635 -37.43 -51.82 11.06
N ARG A 636 -38.22 -52.21 12.07
CA ARG A 636 -37.82 -53.23 13.07
C ARG A 636 -37.70 -54.65 12.48
N LYS A 637 -38.24 -54.93 11.28
CA LYS A 637 -38.01 -56.20 10.56
C LYS A 637 -36.74 -56.10 9.71
N GLU A 638 -36.59 -55.02 8.94
CA GLU A 638 -35.40 -54.79 8.10
C GLU A 638 -34.13 -54.64 8.95
N PHE A 639 -34.18 -53.90 10.06
CA PHE A 639 -33.05 -53.79 10.99
C PHE A 639 -32.70 -55.15 11.62
N ARG A 640 -33.69 -55.99 11.96
CA ARG A 640 -33.43 -57.36 12.44
C ARG A 640 -32.80 -58.24 11.36
N SER A 641 -33.27 -58.13 10.11
CA SER A 641 -32.70 -58.83 8.96
C SER A 641 -31.27 -58.38 8.64
N LEU A 642 -31.02 -57.06 8.64
CA LEU A 642 -29.70 -56.47 8.44
C LEU A 642 -28.74 -56.85 9.56
N MET A 643 -29.15 -56.75 10.83
CA MET A 643 -28.32 -57.18 11.97
C MET A 643 -28.03 -58.68 11.95
N ALA A 644 -28.97 -59.52 11.51
CA ALA A 644 -28.72 -60.95 11.28
C ALA A 644 -27.71 -61.16 10.14
N SER A 645 -27.86 -60.45 9.01
CA SER A 645 -26.93 -60.52 7.86
C SER A 645 -25.53 -60.00 8.20
N VAL A 646 -25.42 -58.90 8.95
CA VAL A 646 -24.13 -58.34 9.41
C VAL A 646 -23.47 -59.29 10.41
N LYS A 647 -24.22 -59.87 11.35
CA LYS A 647 -23.67 -60.90 12.26
C LYS A 647 -23.19 -62.12 11.49
N ASP A 648 -23.99 -62.67 10.57
CA ASP A 648 -23.61 -63.82 9.74
C ASP A 648 -22.38 -63.52 8.88
N LYS A 649 -22.32 -62.36 8.21
CA LYS A 649 -21.14 -61.91 7.46
C LYS A 649 -19.91 -61.76 8.34
N HIS A 650 -20.04 -61.15 9.52
CA HIS A 650 -18.92 -60.98 10.45
C HIS A 650 -18.43 -62.32 11.02
N THR A 651 -19.34 -63.22 11.38
CA THR A 651 -19.01 -64.58 11.82
C THR A 651 -18.32 -65.37 10.71
N LYS A 652 -18.80 -65.28 9.46
CA LYS A 652 -18.14 -65.88 8.29
C LYS A 652 -16.75 -65.31 8.05
N ALA A 653 -16.58 -63.99 8.16
CA ALA A 653 -15.27 -63.34 8.04
C ALA A 653 -14.29 -63.79 9.14
N ILE A 654 -14.74 -63.86 10.40
CA ILE A 654 -13.94 -64.40 11.51
C ILE A 654 -13.55 -65.86 11.26
N LEU A 655 -14.51 -66.71 10.83
CA LEU A 655 -14.24 -68.12 10.53
C LEU A 655 -13.27 -68.29 9.35
N GLN A 656 -13.36 -67.44 8.33
CA GLN A 656 -12.44 -67.41 7.20
C GLN A 656 -11.03 -67.00 7.65
N GLU A 657 -10.91 -65.95 8.48
CA GLU A 657 -9.62 -65.48 8.97
C GLU A 657 -8.95 -66.47 9.93
N LEU A 658 -9.72 -67.10 10.83
CA LEU A 658 -9.27 -68.24 11.65
C LEU A 658 -8.94 -69.50 10.81
N GLY A 659 -9.48 -69.59 9.59
CA GLY A 659 -9.13 -70.62 8.61
C GLY A 659 -7.76 -70.35 8.00
N LYS A 660 -7.55 -69.13 7.47
CA LYS A 660 -6.26 -68.67 6.94
C LYS A 660 -5.16 -68.71 7.99
N GLN A 661 -5.44 -68.26 9.21
CA GLN A 661 -4.46 -68.31 10.31
C GLN A 661 -4.02 -69.76 10.58
N ARG A 662 -4.96 -70.72 10.63
CA ARG A 662 -4.62 -72.14 10.78
C ARG A 662 -3.84 -72.70 9.58
N GLN A 663 -4.11 -72.25 8.36
CA GLN A 663 -3.32 -72.60 7.18
C GLN A 663 -1.89 -72.06 7.28
N LEU A 664 -1.72 -70.77 7.57
CA LEU A 664 -0.39 -70.16 7.74
C LEU A 664 0.39 -70.76 8.91
N GLU A 665 -0.26 -71.07 10.04
CA GLU A 665 0.37 -71.78 11.16
C GLU A 665 0.78 -73.21 10.78
N GLN A 666 0.05 -73.87 9.87
CA GLN A 666 0.43 -75.17 9.36
C GLN A 666 1.60 -75.08 8.38
N GLU A 667 1.55 -74.16 7.41
CA GLU A 667 2.65 -73.87 6.49
C GLU A 667 3.94 -73.49 7.25
N LEU A 668 3.84 -72.75 8.36
CA LEU A 668 4.97 -72.45 9.24
C LEU A 668 5.49 -73.69 10.01
N ARG A 669 4.61 -74.60 10.43
CA ARG A 669 5.00 -75.89 11.03
C ARG A 669 5.72 -76.77 10.01
N ASP A 670 5.18 -76.86 8.80
CA ASP A 670 5.72 -77.67 7.70
C ASP A 670 7.07 -77.09 7.23
N PHE A 671 7.18 -75.77 7.02
CA PHE A 671 8.42 -75.10 6.66
C PHE A 671 9.50 -75.22 7.75
N LYS A 672 9.11 -75.19 9.04
CA LYS A 672 10.03 -75.47 10.14
C LYS A 672 10.52 -76.92 10.11
N SER A 673 9.61 -77.88 9.86
CA SER A 673 9.96 -79.30 9.70
C SER A 673 10.91 -79.51 8.52
N ASP A 674 10.70 -78.83 7.40
CA ASP A 674 11.58 -78.87 6.22
C ASP A 674 12.98 -78.30 6.50
N ILE A 675 13.07 -77.20 7.25
CA ILE A 675 14.36 -76.62 7.67
C ILE A 675 15.09 -77.59 8.61
N GLU A 676 14.37 -78.20 9.55
CA GLU A 676 14.95 -79.15 10.50
C GLU A 676 15.40 -80.43 9.78
N MET A 677 14.60 -80.98 8.87
CA MET A 677 14.97 -82.09 7.99
C MET A 677 16.22 -81.78 7.17
N LYS A 678 16.27 -80.63 6.48
CA LYS A 678 17.47 -80.18 5.74
C LYS A 678 18.69 -79.93 6.62
N ARG A 679 18.50 -79.65 7.91
CA ARG A 679 19.59 -79.54 8.88
C ARG A 679 20.10 -80.92 9.28
N TRP A 680 19.21 -81.89 9.53
CA TRP A 680 19.57 -83.28 9.78
C TRP A 680 20.27 -83.90 8.58
N GLU A 681 19.77 -83.72 7.35
CA GLU A 681 20.44 -84.13 6.11
C GLU A 681 21.88 -83.59 6.00
N LYS A 682 22.09 -82.31 6.33
CA LYS A 682 23.44 -81.71 6.35
C LYS A 682 24.35 -82.29 7.44
N VAL A 683 23.80 -82.61 8.61
CA VAL A 683 24.55 -83.26 9.70
C VAL A 683 24.92 -84.68 9.29
N ASP A 684 23.99 -85.45 8.73
CA ASP A 684 24.25 -86.80 8.23
C ASP A 684 25.32 -86.80 7.13
N VAL A 685 25.24 -85.87 6.17
CA VAL A 685 26.29 -85.69 5.14
C VAL A 685 27.64 -85.33 5.78
N ALA A 686 27.69 -84.39 6.72
CA ALA A 686 28.93 -83.98 7.37
C ALA A 686 29.57 -85.11 8.20
N VAL A 687 28.75 -85.88 8.93
CA VAL A 687 29.17 -87.07 9.67
C VAL A 687 29.68 -88.14 8.72
N GLN A 688 28.96 -88.42 7.61
CA GLN A 688 29.40 -89.38 6.60
C GLN A 688 30.72 -88.96 5.94
N THR A 689 30.91 -87.69 5.58
CA THR A 689 32.17 -87.22 4.96
C THR A 689 33.39 -87.43 5.87
N HIS A 690 33.26 -87.25 7.19
CA HIS A 690 34.36 -87.47 8.12
C HIS A 690 34.81 -88.93 8.24
N TYR A 691 33.99 -89.91 7.84
CA TYR A 691 34.39 -91.32 7.80
C TYR A 691 35.17 -91.70 6.53
N PHE A 692 35.17 -90.88 5.47
CA PHE A 692 35.88 -91.18 4.22
C PHE A 692 37.27 -90.53 4.11
N ASP A 693 37.55 -89.48 4.89
CA ASP A 693 38.83 -88.74 4.86
C ASP A 693 39.90 -89.25 5.85
N ILE A 694 39.68 -90.39 6.52
CA ILE A 694 40.72 -91.06 7.34
C ILE A 694 41.36 -92.18 6.52
N LYS A 695 42.47 -91.86 5.84
CA LYS A 695 43.37 -92.82 5.16
C LYS A 695 44.82 -92.39 5.27
#